data_AF-A0A960HPY3-F1
#
_entry.id   AF-A0A960HPY3-F1
#
_cell.length_a   1.000
_cell.length_b   1.000
_cell.length_c   1.000
_cell.angle_alpha   90.00
_cell.angle_beta   90.00
_cell.angle_gamma   90.00
#
_symmetry.space_group_name_H-M   'P 1'
#
loop_
_entity.id
_entity.type
_entity.pdbx_description
1 polymer ?
#
loop_
_entity_poly.entity_id
_entity_poly.type
_entity_poly.pdbx_seq_one_letter_code
_entity_poly.pdbx_strand_id
1 'polypeptide(L)'
;MSIDPRATSTGLPGAGTAAGSRLRALAAGIAGRHALVDLAFAATLVGIALVGFRTGFLGWQWVLAAVAGLVLGLVVAWLGAVRRWPVLLTALVLVAVYFLLGGPLAVRDKLIAGALPSLSTLVDLATTSVTGWKRWLTLLPPVDARGPLLALPWLTGLVGGALTFGVARRWRSAPVVVVAPLVLLVGTIAMGTMQPAAKLVQGVLFALVLILWVVVRAARARASMQNGAGSTGRAVTGAGLLVVAALAATVVAPHLPGARESDVRHVVRTQLVPPYDVAQFASPLAGFRRYTEPNAAALFDKTILTVKGLPEGTPVRFASLDKYDGLVWGAADRTSEGVPFQQVGSRIAARTTGTEVTATVSVPEDGYRGAWLPTVGSPTAISFTGARAQALADQLWLNTGTETAVVPAGLAGGESYTMSAILPRTAPLDALPEELPVATGASAPTDTAFLDAKVDAWTSTASGAWQKFAAAAKYMSSNGAYTDGGTPNSIEKVYLPGHGLARLSRFVGSTQLAGNDEQYAAALALVGQRLGIPTRVVMGAIPQAGGEVQGKDVHAWVEVQKEDGEWVGLLPTTFLPDRNKKPNEQQLRTEEQKVGAQVPPPAGTNPPSVLQGPDQAQNATDLNKRKKNPFDPSSWPLWLQVLVLALLLPLLVLTAIYGLIRGLKARRRRRHALRGPPTARVAWVWRDLVTDARTLGVAIPTGRSTRLEQAAAFPAPAPAAAVAAAANAQVFGPDEPTDEGPIALLAQADAVRAELRAGVSRWRRFRSDVSLRPFVDRRTPWSWPRLPKPTLTRPKKAVTAS
;
A
#
# COMPACT_ATOMS: atom_id res chain seq x y z
N MET A 1 -57.45 79.16 -9.55
CA MET A 1 -57.92 77.78 -9.77
C MET A 1 -56.78 77.04 -10.44
N SER A 2 -56.18 75.96 -9.94
CA SER A 2 -56.43 75.15 -8.76
C SER A 2 -55.07 74.56 -8.37
N ILE A 3 -54.76 74.62 -7.09
CA ILE A 3 -53.70 73.84 -6.46
C ILE A 3 -54.24 72.42 -6.33
N ASP A 4 -53.43 71.40 -6.63
CA ASP A 4 -53.67 70.05 -6.12
C ASP A 4 -52.36 69.49 -5.53
N PRO A 5 -52.29 69.24 -4.20
CA PRO A 5 -51.12 68.75 -3.50
C PRO A 5 -51.32 67.29 -3.04
N ARG A 6 -50.34 66.41 -3.28
CA ARG A 6 -50.03 65.12 -2.60
C ARG A 6 -48.98 64.40 -3.46
N ALA A 7 -47.91 63.80 -2.98
CA ALA A 7 -47.33 63.68 -1.67
C ALA A 7 -45.87 63.23 -1.89
N THR A 8 -44.97 63.76 -1.08
CA THR A 8 -43.57 63.35 -0.93
C THR A 8 -43.47 62.02 -0.20
N SER A 9 -42.69 61.06 -0.72
CA SER A 9 -41.80 60.11 -0.01
C SER A 9 -41.52 58.90 -0.92
N THR A 10 -40.27 58.66 -1.35
CA THR A 10 -39.38 57.55 -0.93
C THR A 10 -38.75 57.01 -2.22
N GLY A 11 -37.52 56.52 -2.35
CA GLY A 11 -36.35 56.39 -1.50
C GLY A 11 -35.18 56.03 -2.43
N LEU A 12 -33.95 56.22 -1.95
CA LEU A 12 -32.71 55.83 -2.63
C LEU A 12 -32.77 54.36 -3.10
N PRO A 13 -32.31 54.01 -4.32
CA PRO A 13 -32.20 52.62 -4.71
C PRO A 13 -31.14 51.92 -3.86
N GLY A 14 -31.62 51.09 -2.93
CA GLY A 14 -30.79 50.36 -1.98
C GLY A 14 -29.76 49.46 -2.67
N ALA A 15 -28.49 49.66 -2.31
CA ALA A 15 -27.34 48.86 -2.72
C ALA A 15 -27.41 47.37 -2.27
N GLY A 16 -28.43 46.97 -1.50
CA GLY A 16 -28.63 45.60 -1.00
C GLY A 16 -29.25 44.62 -2.00
N THR A 17 -30.08 45.06 -2.95
CA THR A 17 -30.83 44.16 -3.86
C THR A 17 -29.99 43.68 -5.05
N ALA A 18 -29.01 44.46 -5.49
CA ALA A 18 -28.10 44.10 -6.59
C ALA A 18 -27.08 43.00 -6.20
N ALA A 19 -26.72 42.89 -4.92
CA ALA A 19 -25.84 41.84 -4.42
C ALA A 19 -26.59 40.49 -4.31
N GLY A 20 -27.83 40.51 -3.81
CA GLY A 20 -28.69 39.34 -3.70
C GLY A 20 -29.13 38.76 -5.05
N SER A 21 -29.43 39.61 -6.03
CA SER A 21 -29.80 39.19 -7.39
C SER A 21 -28.61 38.63 -8.17
N ARG A 22 -27.39 39.18 -8.00
CA ARG A 22 -26.15 38.63 -8.57
C ARG A 22 -25.75 37.30 -7.94
N LEU A 23 -25.95 37.12 -6.63
CA LEU A 23 -25.72 35.84 -5.95
C LEU A 23 -26.74 34.77 -6.35
N ARG A 24 -28.03 35.12 -6.51
CA ARG A 24 -29.06 34.22 -7.04
C ARG A 24 -28.84 33.85 -8.51
N ALA A 25 -28.42 34.79 -9.36
CA ALA A 25 -28.11 34.53 -10.77
C ALA A 25 -26.82 33.69 -10.96
N LEU A 26 -25.81 33.88 -10.09
CA LEU A 26 -24.60 33.04 -10.05
C LEU A 26 -24.89 31.62 -9.51
N ALA A 27 -25.81 31.49 -8.56
CA ALA A 27 -26.30 30.20 -8.07
C ALA A 27 -27.13 29.46 -9.14
N ALA A 28 -28.03 30.16 -9.84
CA ALA A 28 -28.88 29.60 -10.90
C ALA A 28 -28.10 29.12 -12.13
N GLY A 29 -26.99 29.77 -12.49
CA GLY A 29 -26.13 29.34 -13.59
C GLY A 29 -25.27 28.09 -13.32
N ILE A 30 -25.19 27.63 -12.06
CA ILE A 30 -24.28 26.56 -11.62
C ILE A 30 -25.04 25.40 -10.93
N ALA A 31 -26.24 25.62 -10.41
CA ALA A 31 -27.21 24.59 -10.03
C ALA A 31 -28.01 24.05 -11.24
N GLY A 32 -27.45 24.13 -12.45
CA GLY A 32 -28.08 23.53 -13.63
C GLY A 32 -28.11 22.01 -13.51
N ARG A 33 -29.18 21.37 -14.00
CA ARG A 33 -29.39 19.90 -14.02
C ARG A 33 -28.13 19.10 -14.37
N HIS A 34 -27.30 19.59 -15.28
CA HIS A 34 -26.04 18.95 -15.69
C HIS A 34 -24.96 18.88 -14.59
N ALA A 35 -24.89 19.87 -13.69
CA ALA A 35 -23.94 19.87 -12.58
C ALA A 35 -24.32 18.85 -11.51
N LEU A 36 -25.62 18.71 -11.23
CA LEU A 36 -26.14 17.68 -10.32
C LEU A 36 -25.91 16.27 -10.90
N VAL A 37 -26.10 16.10 -12.20
CA VAL A 37 -25.79 14.83 -12.89
C VAL A 37 -24.29 14.50 -12.79
N ASP A 38 -23.39 15.45 -13.05
CA ASP A 38 -21.94 15.22 -12.90
C ASP A 38 -21.53 14.93 -11.45
N LEU A 39 -22.20 15.56 -10.48
CA LEU A 39 -21.98 15.32 -9.06
C LEU A 39 -22.41 13.89 -8.68
N ALA A 40 -23.58 13.44 -9.15
CA ALA A 40 -24.07 12.09 -8.90
C ALA A 40 -23.13 11.03 -9.48
N PHE A 41 -22.71 11.17 -10.74
CA PHE A 41 -21.74 10.24 -11.34
C PHE A 41 -20.39 10.24 -10.61
N ALA A 42 -19.89 11.42 -10.22
CA ALA A 42 -18.66 11.52 -9.44
C ALA A 42 -18.78 10.83 -8.07
N ALA A 43 -19.88 11.04 -7.37
CA ALA A 43 -20.16 10.40 -6.08
C ALA A 43 -20.22 8.88 -6.22
N THR A 44 -20.95 8.36 -7.21
CA THR A 44 -21.10 6.93 -7.44
C THR A 44 -19.77 6.27 -7.81
N LEU A 45 -19.01 6.83 -8.76
CA LEU A 45 -17.73 6.25 -9.19
C LEU A 45 -16.69 6.24 -8.07
N VAL A 46 -16.58 7.33 -7.31
CA VAL A 46 -15.66 7.40 -6.17
C VAL A 46 -16.11 6.47 -5.05
N GLY A 47 -17.42 6.40 -4.77
CA GLY A 47 -17.99 5.45 -3.82
C GLY A 47 -17.66 4.00 -4.17
N ILE A 48 -17.82 3.60 -5.44
CA ILE A 48 -17.46 2.26 -5.92
C ILE A 48 -15.96 1.99 -5.76
N ALA A 49 -15.10 2.96 -6.08
CA ALA A 49 -13.66 2.80 -5.89
C ALA A 49 -13.29 2.59 -4.40
N LEU A 50 -13.91 3.36 -3.50
CA LEU A 50 -13.70 3.27 -2.05
C LEU A 50 -14.10 1.90 -1.45
N VAL A 51 -14.99 1.14 -2.10
CA VAL A 51 -15.29 -0.25 -1.71
C VAL A 51 -14.03 -1.11 -1.68
N GLY A 52 -12.97 -0.75 -2.43
CA GLY A 52 -11.69 -1.46 -2.43
C GLY A 52 -11.02 -1.56 -1.05
N PHE A 53 -11.35 -0.66 -0.10
CA PHE A 53 -10.83 -0.70 1.27
C PHE A 53 -11.54 -1.74 2.16
N ARG A 54 -12.66 -2.31 1.72
CA ARG A 54 -13.50 -3.22 2.53
C ARG A 54 -12.73 -4.42 3.09
N THR A 55 -11.83 -5.01 2.30
CA THR A 55 -11.07 -6.19 2.72
C THR A 55 -9.83 -5.85 3.55
N GLY A 56 -9.45 -4.57 3.60
CA GLY A 56 -8.28 -4.13 4.33
C GLY A 56 -8.58 -3.61 5.75
N PHE A 57 -9.81 -3.18 6.04
CA PHE A 57 -10.19 -2.66 7.35
C PHE A 57 -11.26 -3.52 8.03
N LEU A 58 -11.14 -3.67 9.35
CA LEU A 58 -12.16 -4.25 10.20
C LEU A 58 -13.13 -3.16 10.71
N GLY A 59 -14.43 -3.47 10.76
CA GLY A 59 -15.46 -2.56 11.30
C GLY A 59 -16.02 -1.55 10.29
N TRP A 60 -16.90 -0.65 10.75
CA TRP A 60 -17.63 0.31 9.90
C TRP A 60 -17.04 1.73 9.90
N GLN A 61 -16.09 2.00 10.81
CA GLN A 61 -15.50 3.34 11.01
C GLN A 61 -14.77 3.85 9.77
N TRP A 62 -14.13 2.96 8.99
CA TRP A 62 -13.52 3.32 7.70
C TRP A 62 -14.55 3.79 6.67
N VAL A 63 -15.79 3.29 6.71
CA VAL A 63 -16.88 3.72 5.82
C VAL A 63 -17.25 5.17 6.14
N LEU A 64 -17.36 5.52 7.42
CA LEU A 64 -17.58 6.91 7.81
C LEU A 64 -16.47 7.82 7.30
N ALA A 65 -15.21 7.45 7.53
CA ALA A 65 -14.06 8.24 7.09
C ALA A 65 -14.07 8.41 5.55
N ALA A 66 -14.29 7.33 4.80
CA ALA A 66 -14.36 7.33 3.34
C ALA A 66 -15.50 8.20 2.80
N VAL A 67 -16.72 8.01 3.32
CA VAL A 67 -17.92 8.72 2.87
C VAL A 67 -17.88 10.20 3.26
N ALA A 68 -17.45 10.52 4.49
CA ALA A 68 -17.31 11.90 4.92
C ALA A 68 -16.26 12.64 4.08
N GLY A 69 -15.13 11.96 3.77
CA GLY A 69 -14.12 12.46 2.86
C GLY A 69 -14.72 12.76 1.49
N LEU A 70 -15.40 11.78 0.89
CA LEU A 70 -16.09 11.93 -0.40
C LEU A 70 -17.04 13.13 -0.42
N VAL A 71 -17.96 13.22 0.54
CA VAL A 71 -18.95 14.29 0.63
C VAL A 71 -18.27 15.65 0.73
N LEU A 72 -17.31 15.81 1.65
CA LEU A 72 -16.60 17.07 1.83
C LEU A 72 -15.75 17.45 0.61
N GLY A 73 -15.15 16.47 -0.06
CA GLY A 73 -14.40 16.68 -1.30
C GLY A 73 -15.29 17.22 -2.42
N LEU A 74 -16.49 16.64 -2.58
CA LEU A 74 -17.50 17.11 -3.52
C LEU A 74 -17.99 18.52 -3.18
N VAL A 75 -18.26 18.80 -1.90
CA VAL A 75 -18.69 20.12 -1.42
C VAL A 75 -17.63 21.18 -1.69
N VAL A 76 -16.36 20.92 -1.37
CA VAL A 76 -15.25 21.87 -1.62
C VAL A 76 -15.08 22.12 -3.11
N ALA A 77 -15.15 21.08 -3.95
CA ALA A 77 -15.08 21.24 -5.41
C ALA A 77 -16.29 22.00 -5.97
N TRP A 78 -17.49 21.79 -5.42
CA TRP A 78 -18.69 22.53 -5.77
C TRP A 78 -18.59 24.01 -5.40
N LEU A 79 -18.19 24.33 -4.17
CA LEU A 79 -17.95 25.71 -3.72
C LEU A 79 -16.86 26.37 -4.56
N GLY A 80 -15.77 25.66 -4.86
CA GLY A 80 -14.70 26.14 -5.73
C GLY A 80 -15.18 26.43 -7.16
N ALA A 81 -16.09 25.62 -7.69
CA ALA A 81 -16.71 25.86 -8.99
C ALA A 81 -17.67 27.06 -8.96
N VAL A 82 -18.52 27.17 -7.92
CA VAL A 82 -19.48 28.27 -7.75
C VAL A 82 -18.78 29.61 -7.57
N ARG A 83 -17.79 29.67 -6.67
CA ARG A 83 -17.02 30.87 -6.35
C ARG A 83 -15.85 31.13 -7.31
N ARG A 84 -15.68 30.28 -8.32
CA ARG A 84 -14.59 30.35 -9.32
C ARG A 84 -13.21 30.50 -8.67
N TRP A 85 -12.94 29.65 -7.69
CA TRP A 85 -11.66 29.60 -7.00
C TRP A 85 -10.52 29.18 -7.96
N PRO A 86 -9.31 29.74 -7.79
CA PRO A 86 -8.13 29.17 -8.42
C PRO A 86 -7.88 27.78 -7.83
N VAL A 87 -7.28 26.88 -8.62
CA VAL A 87 -6.99 25.48 -8.22
C VAL A 87 -6.20 25.45 -6.90
N LEU A 88 -5.28 26.41 -6.73
CA LEU A 88 -4.46 26.57 -5.54
C LEU A 88 -5.29 26.78 -4.26
N LEU A 89 -6.32 27.63 -4.34
CA LEU A 89 -7.19 27.90 -3.19
C LEU A 89 -8.05 26.67 -2.86
N THR A 90 -8.55 25.97 -3.88
CA THR A 90 -9.28 24.70 -3.67
C THR A 90 -8.37 23.67 -2.99
N ALA A 91 -7.12 23.54 -3.43
CA ALA A 91 -6.15 22.64 -2.79
C ALA A 91 -5.87 23.03 -1.33
N LEU A 92 -5.67 24.32 -1.04
CA LEU A 92 -5.44 24.81 0.32
C LEU A 92 -6.64 24.53 1.23
N VAL A 93 -7.87 24.72 0.73
CA VAL A 93 -9.08 24.40 1.49
C VAL A 93 -9.22 22.89 1.72
N LEU A 94 -8.88 22.04 0.75
CA LEU A 94 -8.87 20.59 0.95
C LEU A 94 -7.85 20.18 2.02
N VAL A 95 -6.66 20.77 2.03
CA VAL A 95 -5.64 20.54 3.07
C VAL A 95 -6.17 20.99 4.44
N ALA A 96 -6.78 22.17 4.53
CA ALA A 96 -7.38 22.65 5.78
C ALA A 96 -8.49 21.71 6.27
N VAL A 97 -9.40 21.27 5.39
CA VAL A 97 -10.46 20.30 5.70
C VAL A 97 -9.87 18.97 6.17
N TYR A 98 -8.82 18.48 5.50
CA TYR A 98 -8.13 17.24 5.85
C TYR A 98 -7.60 17.26 7.29
N PHE A 99 -6.94 18.34 7.71
CA PHE A 99 -6.37 18.46 9.05
C PHE A 99 -7.40 18.82 10.13
N LEU A 100 -8.33 19.73 9.84
CA LEU A 100 -9.34 20.18 10.80
C LEU A 100 -10.35 19.09 11.13
N LEU A 101 -10.79 18.32 10.12
CA LEU A 101 -11.82 17.30 10.27
C LEU A 101 -11.28 15.87 10.28
N GLY A 102 -10.01 15.67 9.93
CA GLY A 102 -9.36 14.35 9.96
C GLY A 102 -9.25 13.77 11.38
N GLY A 103 -9.17 14.61 12.42
CA GLY A 103 -9.22 14.14 13.80
C GLY A 103 -10.54 13.45 14.15
N PRO A 104 -11.68 14.16 14.20
CA PRO A 104 -12.97 13.56 14.56
C PRO A 104 -13.46 12.49 13.57
N LEU A 105 -13.09 12.58 12.28
CA LEU A 105 -13.61 11.67 11.26
C LEU A 105 -12.71 10.45 10.97
N ALA A 106 -11.42 10.51 11.28
CA ALA A 106 -10.47 9.42 11.01
C ALA A 106 -9.63 9.03 12.25
N VAL A 107 -8.93 9.99 12.88
CA VAL A 107 -7.95 9.71 13.96
C VAL A 107 -8.47 10.22 15.30
N ARG A 108 -9.37 9.44 15.91
CA ARG A 108 -10.15 9.84 17.11
C ARG A 108 -9.41 9.68 18.44
N ASP A 109 -8.36 8.88 18.47
CA ASP A 109 -7.79 8.35 19.72
C ASP A 109 -7.04 9.38 20.57
N LYS A 110 -6.71 10.55 19.99
CA LYS A 110 -5.89 11.59 20.64
C LYS A 110 -6.51 13.00 20.53
N LEU A 111 -7.84 13.10 20.56
CA LEU A 111 -8.54 14.39 20.46
C LEU A 111 -8.55 15.13 21.79
N ILE A 112 -8.36 16.45 21.74
CA ILE A 112 -8.55 17.35 22.88
C ILE A 112 -10.05 17.55 23.07
N ALA A 113 -10.55 17.26 24.28
CA ALA A 113 -11.98 17.35 24.62
C ALA A 113 -12.92 16.58 23.66
N GLY A 114 -12.41 15.52 23.02
CA GLY A 114 -13.18 14.65 22.13
C GLY A 114 -13.52 15.23 20.74
N ALA A 115 -13.12 16.46 20.42
CA ALA A 115 -13.49 17.12 19.15
C ALA A 115 -12.33 17.83 18.44
N LEU A 116 -11.38 18.43 19.16
CA LEU A 116 -10.31 19.24 18.57
C LEU A 116 -9.07 18.38 18.26
N PRO A 117 -8.47 18.47 17.05
CA PRO A 117 -7.23 17.76 16.74
C PRO A 117 -6.09 18.20 17.67
N SER A 118 -5.46 17.25 18.35
CA SER A 118 -4.22 17.52 19.09
C SER A 118 -3.03 17.63 18.13
N LEU A 119 -1.89 18.12 18.63
CA LEU A 119 -0.63 18.13 17.88
C LEU A 119 -0.26 16.71 17.41
N SER A 120 -0.46 15.70 18.26
CA SER A 120 -0.24 14.30 17.88
C SER A 120 -1.18 13.82 16.78
N THR A 121 -2.45 14.23 16.80
CA THR A 121 -3.40 13.92 15.71
C THR A 121 -2.94 14.51 14.38
N LEU A 122 -2.44 15.75 14.40
CA LEU A 122 -1.93 16.41 13.19
C LEU A 122 -0.68 15.71 12.64
N VAL A 123 0.23 15.27 13.52
CA VAL A 123 1.41 14.47 13.15
C VAL A 123 0.98 13.11 12.58
N ASP A 124 0.03 12.42 13.21
CA ASP A 124 -0.49 11.13 12.76
C ASP A 124 -1.13 11.25 11.36
N LEU A 125 -1.89 12.33 11.10
CA LEU A 125 -2.48 12.63 9.78
C LEU A 125 -1.40 12.94 8.73
N ALA A 126 -0.43 13.80 9.07
CA ALA A 126 0.66 14.17 8.15
C ALA A 126 1.54 12.95 7.80
N THR A 127 1.96 12.18 8.81
CA THR A 127 2.80 11.00 8.62
C THR A 127 2.07 9.90 7.86
N THR A 128 0.79 9.67 8.13
CA THR A 128 -0.01 8.66 7.40
C THR A 128 -0.24 9.07 5.95
N SER A 129 -0.42 10.36 5.65
CA SER A 129 -0.53 10.83 4.26
C SER A 129 0.70 10.49 3.42
N VAL A 130 1.89 10.53 4.01
CA VAL A 130 3.18 10.34 3.29
C VAL A 130 3.69 8.91 3.37
N THR A 131 3.58 8.27 4.53
CA THR A 131 4.18 6.95 4.82
C THR A 131 3.15 5.88 5.15
N GLY A 132 1.88 6.26 5.37
CA GLY A 132 0.81 5.34 5.72
C GLY A 132 0.51 4.32 4.64
N TRP A 133 0.69 4.68 3.37
CA TRP A 133 0.56 3.72 2.26
C TRP A 133 1.59 2.59 2.34
N LYS A 134 2.82 2.85 2.81
CA LYS A 134 3.84 1.81 3.02
C LYS A 134 3.42 0.88 4.15
N ARG A 135 3.05 1.48 5.30
CA ARG A 135 2.57 0.73 6.49
C ARG A 135 1.36 -0.15 6.14
N TRP A 136 0.41 0.40 5.39
CA TRP A 136 -0.77 -0.31 4.90
C TRP A 136 -0.46 -1.54 4.05
N LEU A 137 0.59 -1.45 3.22
CA LEU A 137 1.01 -2.56 2.36
C LEU A 137 1.82 -3.62 3.10
N THR A 138 2.49 -3.26 4.19
CA THR A 138 3.30 -4.18 5.00
C THR A 138 2.51 -4.86 6.12
N LEU A 139 1.39 -4.27 6.56
CA LEU A 139 0.49 -4.84 7.57
C LEU A 139 -0.35 -6.00 7.01
N LEU A 140 -0.58 -6.98 7.87
CA LEU A 140 -1.52 -8.07 7.59
C LEU A 140 -2.96 -7.55 7.70
N PRO A 141 -3.77 -7.59 6.62
CA PRO A 141 -5.16 -7.19 6.66
C PRO A 141 -6.04 -8.35 7.20
N PRO A 142 -7.20 -8.06 7.81
CA PRO A 142 -7.77 -6.73 8.02
C PRO A 142 -7.13 -5.99 9.19
N VAL A 143 -6.85 -4.70 9.00
CA VAL A 143 -6.35 -3.82 10.05
C VAL A 143 -7.52 -3.23 10.82
N ASP A 144 -7.39 -3.04 12.13
CA ASP A 144 -8.40 -2.36 12.91
C ASP A 144 -8.69 -0.96 12.35
N ALA A 145 -9.96 -0.60 12.23
CA ALA A 145 -10.37 0.76 11.90
C ALA A 145 -10.21 1.70 13.11
N ARG A 146 -9.05 1.63 13.76
CA ARG A 146 -8.64 2.47 14.88
C ARG A 146 -7.22 2.94 14.60
N GLY A 147 -6.90 4.17 15.01
CA GLY A 147 -5.59 4.75 14.75
C GLY A 147 -5.39 5.43 13.39
N PRO A 148 -4.13 5.79 13.09
CA PRO A 148 -3.81 6.74 12.03
C PRO A 148 -4.19 6.31 10.61
N LEU A 149 -4.22 4.99 10.33
CA LEU A 149 -4.44 4.45 8.98
C LEU A 149 -5.82 4.78 8.39
N LEU A 150 -6.81 5.11 9.21
CA LEU A 150 -8.10 5.63 8.74
C LEU A 150 -7.97 6.94 7.95
N ALA A 151 -6.85 7.63 8.08
CA ALA A 151 -6.55 8.79 7.27
C ALA A 151 -6.45 8.45 5.76
N LEU A 152 -6.18 7.19 5.38
CA LEU A 152 -6.11 6.75 3.98
C LEU A 152 -7.50 6.75 3.28
N PRO A 153 -8.54 6.05 3.80
CA PRO A 153 -9.89 6.14 3.22
C PRO A 153 -10.43 7.58 3.27
N TRP A 154 -10.14 8.32 4.35
CA TRP A 154 -10.48 9.75 4.44
C TRP A 154 -9.84 10.60 3.34
N LEU A 155 -8.52 10.50 3.15
CA LEU A 155 -7.78 11.25 2.13
C LEU A 155 -8.22 10.86 0.72
N THR A 156 -8.39 9.57 0.46
CA THR A 156 -8.81 9.07 -0.86
C THR A 156 -10.22 9.50 -1.22
N GLY A 157 -11.16 9.49 -0.27
CA GLY A 157 -12.50 10.04 -0.47
C GLY A 157 -12.46 11.54 -0.75
N LEU A 158 -11.73 12.30 0.08
CA LEU A 158 -11.62 13.76 -0.02
C LEU A 158 -11.00 14.20 -1.35
N VAL A 159 -9.85 13.65 -1.70
CA VAL A 159 -9.14 13.97 -2.94
C VAL A 159 -9.86 13.39 -4.15
N GLY A 160 -10.35 12.14 -4.06
CA GLY A 160 -11.07 11.46 -5.14
C GLY A 160 -12.35 12.18 -5.54
N GLY A 161 -13.17 12.59 -4.56
CA GLY A 161 -14.38 13.39 -4.78
C GLY A 161 -14.06 14.75 -5.41
N ALA A 162 -13.09 15.47 -4.85
CA ALA A 162 -12.72 16.79 -5.33
C ALA A 162 -12.12 16.78 -6.74
N LEU A 163 -11.25 15.82 -7.06
CA LEU A 163 -10.64 15.67 -8.38
C LEU A 163 -11.68 15.25 -9.43
N THR A 164 -12.47 14.21 -9.15
CA THR A 164 -13.45 13.66 -10.11
C THR A 164 -14.48 14.72 -10.49
N PHE A 165 -15.05 15.42 -9.51
CA PHE A 165 -16.02 16.48 -9.77
C PHE A 165 -15.37 17.77 -10.28
N GLY A 166 -14.23 18.18 -9.71
CA GLY A 166 -13.52 19.40 -10.11
C GLY A 166 -13.06 19.37 -11.57
N VAL A 167 -12.53 18.22 -12.04
CA VAL A 167 -12.16 18.01 -13.44
C VAL A 167 -13.40 18.09 -14.33
N ALA A 168 -14.49 17.43 -13.95
CA ALA A 168 -15.76 17.46 -14.69
C ALA A 168 -16.32 18.88 -14.88
N ARG A 169 -16.13 19.76 -13.89
CA ARG A 169 -16.56 21.17 -13.95
C ARG A 169 -15.64 22.07 -14.76
N ARG A 170 -14.33 21.79 -14.76
CA ARG A 170 -13.33 22.65 -15.38
C ARG A 170 -13.06 22.32 -16.85
N TRP A 171 -13.20 21.06 -17.21
CA TRP A 171 -12.97 20.56 -18.57
C TRP A 171 -14.30 20.14 -19.19
N ARG A 172 -14.56 20.54 -20.43
CA ARG A 172 -15.79 20.17 -21.16
C ARG A 172 -15.66 18.87 -21.95
N SER A 173 -14.44 18.43 -22.25
CA SER A 173 -14.17 17.19 -22.98
C SER A 173 -14.58 15.97 -22.16
N ALA A 174 -15.25 15.01 -22.81
CA ALA A 174 -15.65 13.75 -22.18
C ALA A 174 -14.46 12.83 -21.76
N PRO A 175 -13.37 12.67 -22.53
CA PRO A 175 -12.33 11.70 -22.17
C PRO A 175 -11.50 12.08 -20.93
N VAL A 176 -11.30 13.38 -20.64
CA VAL A 176 -10.46 13.83 -19.52
C VAL A 176 -11.09 13.46 -18.16
N VAL A 177 -12.41 13.34 -18.13
CA VAL A 177 -13.20 13.08 -16.92
C VAL A 177 -13.06 11.64 -16.43
N VAL A 178 -12.66 10.72 -17.31
CA VAL A 178 -12.45 9.31 -16.99
C VAL A 178 -11.19 9.08 -16.14
N VAL A 179 -10.19 9.93 -16.29
CA VAL A 179 -8.85 9.70 -15.71
C VAL A 179 -8.89 9.64 -14.19
N ALA A 180 -9.52 10.61 -13.53
CA ALA A 180 -9.54 10.70 -12.07
C ALA A 180 -10.20 9.48 -11.38
N PRO A 181 -11.44 9.07 -11.72
CA PRO A 181 -12.05 7.91 -11.10
C PRO A 181 -11.33 6.60 -11.46
N LEU A 182 -10.77 6.47 -12.67
CA LEU A 182 -10.02 5.28 -13.07
C LEU A 182 -8.72 5.14 -12.29
N VAL A 183 -7.95 6.22 -12.12
CA VAL A 183 -6.73 6.22 -11.30
C VAL A 183 -7.06 5.88 -9.85
N LEU A 184 -8.17 6.39 -9.31
CA LEU A 184 -8.63 6.05 -7.97
C LEU A 184 -8.97 4.55 -7.85
N LEU A 185 -9.73 4.00 -8.82
CA LEU A 185 -10.07 2.58 -8.84
C LEU A 185 -8.80 1.72 -8.87
N VAL A 186 -7.89 1.98 -9.82
CA VAL A 186 -6.60 1.26 -9.93
C VAL A 186 -5.80 1.37 -8.64
N GLY A 187 -5.72 2.56 -8.04
CA GLY A 187 -5.02 2.77 -6.76
C GLY A 187 -5.61 1.94 -5.62
N THR A 188 -6.95 1.92 -5.48
CA THR A 188 -7.62 1.12 -4.44
C THR A 188 -7.48 -0.39 -4.66
N ILE A 189 -7.46 -0.86 -5.91
CA ILE A 189 -7.22 -2.27 -6.24
C ILE A 189 -5.76 -2.65 -5.95
N ALA A 190 -4.81 -1.80 -6.36
CA ALA A 190 -3.38 -2.01 -6.19
C ALA A 190 -2.97 -2.05 -4.71
N MET A 191 -3.60 -1.22 -3.88
CA MET A 191 -3.42 -1.22 -2.41
C MET A 191 -4.29 -2.24 -1.68
N GLY A 192 -5.19 -2.95 -2.38
CA GLY A 192 -6.11 -3.91 -1.81
C GLY A 192 -5.42 -5.20 -1.33
N THR A 193 -6.23 -6.14 -0.84
CA THR A 193 -5.78 -7.47 -0.39
C THR A 193 -5.82 -8.49 -1.54
N MET A 194 -5.38 -9.74 -1.31
CA MET A 194 -5.54 -10.82 -2.29
C MET A 194 -7.02 -11.13 -2.57
N GLN A 195 -7.88 -10.97 -1.56
CA GLN A 195 -9.32 -11.18 -1.71
C GLN A 195 -10.00 -9.96 -2.36
N PRO A 196 -10.75 -10.13 -3.46
CA PRO A 196 -11.45 -9.03 -4.12
C PRO A 196 -12.59 -8.51 -3.25
N ALA A 197 -12.60 -7.21 -3.00
CA ALA A 197 -13.59 -6.58 -2.15
C ALA A 197 -15.03 -6.70 -2.69
N ALA A 198 -15.18 -6.53 -4.00
CA ALA A 198 -16.42 -6.80 -4.73
C ALA A 198 -16.15 -6.83 -6.25
N LYS A 199 -15.91 -8.02 -6.83
CA LYS A 199 -15.57 -8.20 -8.27
C LYS A 199 -16.58 -7.50 -9.19
N LEU A 200 -17.88 -7.75 -8.99
CA LEU A 200 -18.95 -7.21 -9.83
C LEU A 200 -19.13 -5.69 -9.68
N VAL A 201 -18.98 -5.18 -8.45
CA VAL A 201 -19.18 -3.75 -8.16
C VAL A 201 -18.02 -2.93 -8.71
N GLN A 202 -16.77 -3.33 -8.44
CA GLN A 202 -15.58 -2.59 -8.89
C GLN A 202 -15.27 -2.78 -10.38
N GLY A 203 -15.63 -3.93 -10.97
CA GLY A 203 -15.44 -4.19 -12.40
C GLY A 203 -16.63 -3.70 -13.23
N VAL A 204 -17.74 -4.45 -13.18
CA VAL A 204 -18.89 -4.26 -14.08
C VAL A 204 -19.64 -2.97 -13.77
N LEU A 205 -20.06 -2.76 -12.53
CA LEU A 205 -20.86 -1.57 -12.18
C LEU A 205 -20.05 -0.28 -12.39
N PHE A 206 -18.78 -0.25 -12.00
CA PHE A 206 -17.91 0.89 -12.25
C PHE A 206 -17.82 1.23 -13.75
N ALA A 207 -17.56 0.23 -14.59
CA ALA A 207 -17.46 0.42 -16.03
C ALA A 207 -18.76 0.95 -16.64
N LEU A 208 -19.91 0.36 -16.27
CA LEU A 208 -21.23 0.79 -16.74
C LEU A 208 -21.53 2.25 -16.36
N VAL A 209 -21.31 2.62 -15.09
CA VAL A 209 -21.52 3.99 -14.60
C VAL A 209 -20.59 4.97 -15.32
N LEU A 210 -19.33 4.59 -15.55
CA LEU A 210 -18.35 5.41 -16.23
C LEU A 210 -18.71 5.65 -17.70
N ILE A 211 -19.09 4.60 -18.42
CA ILE A 211 -19.52 4.68 -19.82
C ILE A 211 -20.78 5.55 -19.92
N LEU A 212 -21.76 5.33 -19.05
CA LEU A 212 -22.98 6.14 -19.01
C LEU A 212 -22.65 7.62 -18.78
N TRP A 213 -21.72 7.93 -17.88
CA TRP A 213 -21.29 9.30 -17.64
C TRP A 213 -20.67 9.95 -18.88
N VAL A 214 -19.79 9.23 -19.59
CA VAL A 214 -19.15 9.68 -20.83
C VAL A 214 -20.20 9.92 -21.93
N VAL A 215 -21.16 9.01 -22.09
CA VAL A 215 -22.26 9.13 -23.07
C VAL A 215 -23.10 10.38 -22.77
N VAL A 216 -23.53 10.55 -21.52
CA VAL A 216 -24.33 11.70 -21.09
C VAL A 216 -23.56 13.01 -21.31
N ARG A 217 -22.24 13.03 -21.11
CA ARG A 217 -21.42 14.23 -21.38
C ARG A 217 -21.18 14.47 -22.86
N ALA A 218 -20.95 13.43 -23.65
CA ALA A 218 -20.76 13.53 -25.09
C ALA A 218 -22.03 14.07 -25.79
N ALA A 219 -23.21 13.67 -25.30
CA ALA A 219 -24.49 14.19 -25.78
C ALA A 219 -24.61 15.72 -25.55
N ARG A 220 -24.15 16.23 -24.40
CA ARG A 220 -24.14 17.68 -24.10
C ARG A 220 -23.24 18.49 -25.03
N ALA A 221 -22.11 17.91 -25.45
CA ALA A 221 -21.14 18.59 -26.31
C ALA A 221 -21.56 18.63 -27.80
N ARG A 222 -22.36 17.66 -28.26
CA ARG A 222 -22.84 17.59 -29.65
C ARG A 222 -24.13 18.39 -29.91
N ALA A 223 -24.91 18.69 -28.87
CA ALA A 223 -26.17 19.41 -28.96
C ALA A 223 -26.06 20.84 -29.56
N SER A 224 -24.87 21.43 -29.69
CA SER A 224 -24.69 22.75 -30.29
C SER A 224 -24.40 22.75 -31.80
N MET A 225 -24.28 21.59 -32.46
CA MET A 225 -23.94 21.52 -33.90
C MET A 225 -25.03 20.93 -34.79
N GLN A 226 -26.08 20.29 -34.25
CA GLN A 226 -27.12 19.64 -35.06
C GLN A 226 -28.50 19.77 -34.39
N ASN A 227 -29.23 20.83 -34.71
CA ASN A 227 -30.66 20.98 -34.40
C ASN A 227 -31.54 20.14 -35.37
N GLY A 228 -31.31 18.82 -35.46
CA GLY A 228 -32.07 17.99 -36.41
C GLY A 228 -32.17 16.49 -36.13
N ALA A 229 -31.31 15.89 -35.31
CA ALA A 229 -31.42 14.47 -34.98
C ALA A 229 -32.20 14.27 -33.67
N GLY A 230 -33.38 13.67 -33.77
CA GLY A 230 -34.31 13.38 -32.67
C GLY A 230 -33.72 12.53 -31.54
N SER A 231 -34.43 12.45 -30.41
CA SER A 231 -34.00 11.73 -29.19
C SER A 231 -33.63 10.25 -29.44
N THR A 232 -34.21 9.64 -30.47
CA THR A 232 -33.98 8.25 -30.90
C THR A 232 -32.55 8.01 -31.40
N GLY A 233 -31.98 8.91 -32.22
CA GLY A 233 -30.60 8.78 -32.71
C GLY A 233 -29.55 8.83 -31.59
N ARG A 234 -29.88 9.49 -30.46
CA ARG A 234 -29.03 9.58 -29.26
C ARG A 234 -29.06 8.30 -28.43
N ALA A 235 -30.21 7.64 -28.34
CA ALA A 235 -30.35 6.35 -27.68
C ALA A 235 -29.61 5.25 -28.44
N VAL A 236 -29.72 5.24 -29.78
CA VAL A 236 -29.04 4.26 -30.66
C VAL A 236 -27.52 4.39 -30.61
N THR A 237 -26.97 5.61 -30.64
CA THR A 237 -25.51 5.78 -30.49
C THR A 237 -25.00 5.45 -29.09
N GLY A 238 -25.79 5.72 -28.05
CA GLY A 238 -25.47 5.30 -26.67
C GLY A 238 -25.47 3.79 -26.51
N ALA A 239 -26.48 3.11 -27.06
CA ALA A 239 -26.57 1.66 -27.11
C ALA A 239 -25.42 1.04 -27.93
N GLY A 240 -25.10 1.61 -29.10
CA GLY A 240 -23.98 1.15 -29.93
C GLY A 240 -22.62 1.26 -29.22
N LEU A 241 -22.38 2.34 -28.46
CA LEU A 241 -21.17 2.49 -27.65
C LEU A 241 -21.09 1.49 -26.49
N LEU A 242 -22.23 1.17 -25.85
CA LEU A 242 -22.31 0.14 -24.82
C LEU A 242 -22.03 -1.25 -25.40
N VAL A 243 -22.57 -1.56 -26.58
CA VAL A 243 -22.31 -2.81 -27.30
C VAL A 243 -20.84 -2.92 -27.71
N VAL A 244 -20.24 -1.86 -28.24
CA VAL A 244 -18.80 -1.83 -28.58
C VAL A 244 -17.93 -1.97 -27.33
N ALA A 245 -18.31 -1.34 -26.22
CA ALA A 245 -17.58 -1.48 -24.95
C ALA A 245 -17.72 -2.90 -24.37
N ALA A 246 -18.90 -3.52 -24.48
CA ALA A 246 -19.12 -4.90 -24.06
C ALA A 246 -18.31 -5.89 -24.92
N LEU A 247 -18.31 -5.71 -26.25
CA LEU A 247 -17.49 -6.48 -27.19
C LEU A 247 -15.99 -6.29 -26.94
N ALA A 248 -15.55 -5.05 -26.72
CA ALA A 248 -14.17 -4.75 -26.37
C ALA A 248 -13.80 -5.39 -25.03
N ALA A 249 -14.70 -5.41 -24.04
CA ALA A 249 -14.46 -6.10 -22.78
C ALA A 249 -14.34 -7.62 -22.99
N THR A 250 -15.18 -8.26 -23.80
CA THR A 250 -15.07 -9.71 -24.07
C THR A 250 -13.80 -10.10 -24.81
N VAL A 251 -13.27 -9.21 -25.67
CA VAL A 251 -12.04 -9.46 -26.43
C VAL A 251 -10.79 -9.10 -25.61
N VAL A 252 -10.79 -7.97 -24.91
CA VAL A 252 -9.61 -7.46 -24.18
C VAL A 252 -9.47 -8.11 -22.81
N ALA A 253 -10.58 -8.43 -22.11
CA ALA A 253 -10.51 -8.95 -20.75
C ALA A 253 -9.70 -10.25 -20.62
N PRO A 254 -9.83 -11.26 -21.50
CA PRO A 254 -9.02 -12.48 -21.45
C PRO A 254 -7.52 -12.26 -21.65
N HIS A 255 -7.13 -11.12 -22.23
CA HIS A 255 -5.74 -10.74 -22.48
C HIS A 255 -5.17 -9.80 -21.41
N LEU A 256 -5.97 -9.39 -20.42
CA LEU A 256 -5.47 -8.63 -19.28
C LEU A 256 -4.69 -9.55 -18.33
N PRO A 257 -3.57 -9.10 -17.76
CA PRO A 257 -2.87 -9.85 -16.71
C PRO A 257 -3.81 -10.18 -15.55
N GLY A 258 -3.88 -11.45 -15.13
CA GLY A 258 -4.76 -11.88 -14.04
C GLY A 258 -6.19 -12.25 -14.46
N ALA A 259 -6.46 -12.41 -15.76
CA ALA A 259 -7.79 -12.78 -16.28
C ALA A 259 -8.05 -14.30 -16.28
N ARG A 260 -7.01 -15.12 -16.14
CA ARG A 260 -7.14 -16.58 -16.04
C ARG A 260 -7.46 -16.96 -14.59
N GLU A 261 -8.31 -17.97 -14.41
CA GLU A 261 -8.71 -18.45 -13.08
C GLU A 261 -7.52 -19.01 -12.26
N SER A 262 -6.47 -19.45 -12.97
CA SER A 262 -5.20 -19.91 -12.41
C SER A 262 -4.22 -18.78 -12.04
N ASP A 263 -4.47 -17.54 -12.49
CA ASP A 263 -3.57 -16.42 -12.17
C ASP A 263 -3.88 -15.89 -10.77
N VAL A 264 -2.89 -15.97 -9.88
CA VAL A 264 -2.97 -15.39 -8.54
C VAL A 264 -3.13 -13.87 -8.67
N ARG A 265 -4.17 -13.30 -8.04
CA ARG A 265 -4.39 -11.84 -8.07
C ARG A 265 -3.13 -11.10 -7.62
N HIS A 266 -2.59 -10.26 -8.49
CA HIS A 266 -1.45 -9.40 -8.17
C HIS A 266 -1.89 -8.09 -7.51
N VAL A 267 -1.28 -7.80 -6.36
CA VAL A 267 -1.44 -6.54 -5.63
C VAL A 267 -0.05 -6.08 -5.17
N VAL A 268 0.15 -4.79 -4.93
CA VAL A 268 1.49 -4.24 -4.64
C VAL A 268 2.12 -4.92 -3.41
N ARG A 269 1.30 -5.34 -2.45
CA ARG A 269 1.75 -6.04 -1.23
C ARG A 269 2.45 -7.38 -1.49
N THR A 270 2.20 -8.08 -2.60
CA THR A 270 2.88 -9.36 -2.89
C THR A 270 4.33 -9.17 -3.30
N GLN A 271 4.69 -8.00 -3.82
CA GLN A 271 6.04 -7.68 -4.30
C GLN A 271 6.87 -6.94 -3.25
N LEU A 272 6.28 -6.63 -2.09
CA LEU A 272 6.96 -5.94 -1.01
C LEU A 272 7.52 -6.97 -0.02
N VAL A 273 8.76 -6.71 0.39
CA VAL A 273 9.41 -7.41 1.49
C VAL A 273 9.32 -6.49 2.70
N PRO A 274 8.54 -6.84 3.74
CA PRO A 274 8.63 -6.15 5.02
C PRO A 274 10.09 -6.20 5.49
N PRO A 275 10.69 -5.09 5.95
CA PRO A 275 12.07 -5.05 6.41
C PRO A 275 12.16 -5.64 7.82
N TYR A 276 11.72 -6.89 7.99
CA TYR A 276 11.78 -7.60 9.25
C TYR A 276 12.64 -8.84 9.06
N ASP A 277 13.83 -8.79 9.65
CA ASP A 277 14.78 -9.90 9.68
C ASP A 277 14.42 -10.76 10.90
N VAL A 278 13.90 -11.97 10.67
CA VAL A 278 13.58 -12.90 11.75
C VAL A 278 14.82 -13.65 12.24
N ALA A 279 15.88 -13.70 11.43
CA ALA A 279 17.13 -14.38 11.79
C ALA A 279 17.89 -13.66 12.92
N GLN A 280 17.54 -12.40 13.22
CA GLN A 280 18.05 -11.70 14.41
C GLN A 280 17.62 -12.37 15.74
N PHE A 281 16.56 -13.19 15.73
CA PHE A 281 16.11 -13.94 16.89
C PHE A 281 16.76 -15.31 16.92
N ALA A 282 17.33 -15.68 18.06
CA ALA A 282 17.86 -17.02 18.25
C ALA A 282 16.77 -18.07 18.02
N SER A 283 17.10 -19.13 17.29
CA SER A 283 16.22 -20.28 17.12
C SER A 283 15.83 -20.83 18.50
N PRO A 284 14.54 -21.08 18.77
CA PRO A 284 14.14 -21.67 20.03
C PRO A 284 14.73 -23.06 20.20
N LEU A 285 14.95 -23.81 19.11
CA LEU A 285 15.51 -25.17 19.13
C LEU A 285 16.93 -25.20 19.69
N ALA A 286 17.75 -24.18 19.40
CA ALA A 286 19.08 -24.07 19.99
C ALA A 286 19.06 -23.92 21.53
N GLY A 287 17.93 -23.48 22.08
CA GLY A 287 17.66 -23.39 23.51
C GLY A 287 16.99 -24.63 24.11
N PHE A 288 16.80 -25.74 23.36
CA PHE A 288 16.04 -26.90 23.80
C PHE A 288 16.53 -27.48 25.14
N ARG A 289 17.85 -27.55 25.35
CA ARG A 289 18.45 -28.04 26.62
C ARG A 289 18.13 -27.22 27.86
N ARG A 290 17.54 -26.03 27.73
CA ARG A 290 17.00 -25.29 28.88
C ARG A 290 15.82 -26.01 29.52
N TYR A 291 15.23 -26.99 28.84
CA TYR A 291 14.03 -27.69 29.26
C TYR A 291 14.26 -29.18 29.54
N THR A 292 15.50 -29.67 29.45
CA THR A 292 15.86 -31.08 29.66
C THR A 292 16.92 -31.25 30.74
N GLU A 293 17.08 -32.47 31.28
CA GLU A 293 18.09 -32.77 32.31
C GLU A 293 19.35 -33.40 31.71
N PRO A 294 20.57 -33.03 32.15
CA PRO A 294 20.88 -32.11 33.25
C PRO A 294 20.70 -30.63 32.85
N ASN A 295 19.96 -29.89 33.67
CA ASN A 295 19.48 -28.55 33.36
C ASN A 295 20.19 -27.46 34.19
N ALA A 296 20.96 -26.57 33.56
CA ALA A 296 21.56 -25.44 34.27
C ALA A 296 20.55 -24.32 34.64
N ALA A 297 19.41 -24.25 33.96
CA ALA A 297 18.37 -23.24 34.15
C ALA A 297 17.23 -23.68 35.09
N ALA A 298 17.25 -24.92 35.58
CA ALA A 298 16.25 -25.49 36.49
C ALA A 298 14.79 -25.32 36.03
N LEU A 299 14.53 -25.40 34.71
CA LEU A 299 13.17 -25.29 34.16
C LEU A 299 12.46 -26.64 33.97
N PHE A 300 13.17 -27.77 34.07
CA PHE A 300 12.65 -29.11 33.76
C PHE A 300 11.32 -29.41 34.49
N ASP A 301 11.31 -29.32 35.82
CA ASP A 301 10.12 -29.54 36.65
C ASP A 301 9.32 -28.26 36.92
N LYS A 302 9.69 -27.14 36.31
CA LYS A 302 9.06 -25.85 36.55
C LYS A 302 7.93 -25.60 35.56
N THR A 303 6.79 -25.15 36.04
CA THR A 303 5.71 -24.62 35.19
C THR A 303 6.19 -23.38 34.45
N ILE A 304 6.26 -23.45 33.12
CA ILE A 304 6.70 -22.35 32.26
C ILE A 304 5.53 -21.62 31.60
N LEU A 305 4.40 -22.29 31.38
CA LEU A 305 3.18 -21.75 30.80
C LEU A 305 1.95 -22.45 31.40
N THR A 306 0.81 -21.77 31.37
CA THR A 306 -0.49 -22.38 31.60
C THR A 306 -1.42 -22.03 30.45
N VAL A 307 -2.01 -23.03 29.82
CA VAL A 307 -2.82 -22.91 28.61
C VAL A 307 -4.20 -23.50 28.84
N LYS A 308 -5.23 -22.66 28.89
CA LYS A 308 -6.62 -23.06 29.14
C LYS A 308 -7.47 -22.89 27.89
N GLY A 309 -8.50 -23.73 27.73
CA GLY A 309 -9.49 -23.62 26.63
C GLY A 309 -9.13 -24.41 25.37
N LEU A 310 -8.13 -25.30 25.44
CA LEU A 310 -7.79 -26.24 24.38
C LEU A 310 -8.28 -27.66 24.71
N PRO A 311 -8.60 -28.47 23.69
CA PRO A 311 -8.73 -29.92 23.86
C PRO A 311 -7.45 -30.54 24.42
N GLU A 312 -7.59 -31.58 25.24
CA GLU A 312 -6.45 -32.32 25.80
C GLU A 312 -5.53 -32.86 24.70
N GLY A 313 -4.21 -32.85 24.94
CA GLY A 313 -3.21 -33.29 23.98
C GLY A 313 -2.95 -32.33 22.81
N THR A 314 -3.62 -31.18 22.73
CA THR A 314 -3.37 -30.20 21.66
C THR A 314 -1.99 -29.54 21.83
N PRO A 315 -1.04 -29.72 20.89
CA PRO A 315 0.28 -29.13 21.01
C PRO A 315 0.24 -27.60 20.86
N VAL A 316 1.05 -26.93 21.67
CA VAL A 316 1.28 -25.48 21.63
C VAL A 316 2.64 -25.24 20.98
N ARG A 317 2.67 -24.54 19.85
CA ARG A 317 3.90 -24.25 19.10
C ARG A 317 4.60 -23.04 19.68
N PHE A 318 5.92 -23.09 19.87
CA PHE A 318 6.71 -21.87 20.10
C PHE A 318 7.16 -21.28 18.76
N ALA A 319 7.68 -22.12 17.86
CA ALA A 319 7.96 -21.73 16.48
C ALA A 319 8.06 -22.96 15.56
N SER A 320 7.59 -22.79 14.33
CA SER A 320 7.90 -23.67 13.21
C SER A 320 9.12 -23.14 12.46
N LEU A 321 10.12 -24.00 12.26
CA LEU A 321 11.47 -23.74 11.76
C LEU A 321 11.60 -24.40 10.38
N ASP A 322 11.42 -23.60 9.35
CA ASP A 322 11.31 -24.03 7.95
C ASP A 322 12.60 -23.84 7.13
N LYS A 323 13.66 -23.32 7.75
CA LYS A 323 14.97 -23.15 7.11
C LYS A 323 16.07 -23.82 7.92
N TYR A 324 16.92 -24.57 7.22
CA TYR A 324 18.18 -25.07 7.74
C TYR A 324 19.33 -24.48 6.91
N ASP A 325 20.34 -23.94 7.59
CA ASP A 325 21.51 -23.31 6.94
C ASP A 325 22.82 -24.10 7.15
N GLY A 326 22.72 -25.30 7.73
CA GLY A 326 23.89 -26.11 8.10
C GLY A 326 24.40 -25.84 9.53
N LEU A 327 23.96 -24.77 10.19
CA LEU A 327 24.30 -24.45 11.57
C LEU A 327 23.09 -24.58 12.48
N VAL A 328 21.93 -24.08 12.03
CA VAL A 328 20.72 -23.99 12.85
C VAL A 328 19.46 -24.24 12.00
N TRP A 329 18.48 -24.90 12.61
CA TRP A 329 17.08 -24.85 12.15
C TRP A 329 16.46 -23.57 12.67
N GLY A 330 16.10 -22.66 11.78
CA GLY A 330 15.54 -21.35 12.10
C GLY A 330 14.23 -21.08 11.36
N ALA A 331 13.53 -20.03 11.77
CA ALA A 331 12.44 -19.48 10.97
C ALA A 331 13.04 -18.73 9.77
N ALA A 332 12.47 -18.91 8.59
CA ALA A 332 12.82 -18.13 7.40
C ALA A 332 12.08 -16.78 7.41
N ASP A 333 12.73 -15.74 6.87
CA ASP A 333 12.05 -14.44 6.63
C ASP A 333 10.81 -14.59 5.74
N ARG A 334 10.86 -15.56 4.82
CA ARG A 334 9.73 -15.98 3.99
C ARG A 334 9.70 -17.49 3.87
N THR A 335 8.51 -18.07 3.85
CA THR A 335 8.32 -19.48 3.51
C THR A 335 8.72 -19.77 2.07
N SER A 336 8.80 -21.05 1.69
CA SER A 336 8.99 -21.49 0.30
C SER A 336 7.94 -20.92 -0.67
N GLU A 337 6.71 -20.76 -0.19
CA GLU A 337 5.60 -20.09 -0.91
C GLU A 337 5.72 -18.56 -0.94
N GLY A 338 6.76 -18.01 -0.33
CA GLY A 338 7.02 -16.58 -0.26
C GLY A 338 6.12 -15.86 0.74
N VAL A 339 5.63 -16.50 1.81
CA VAL A 339 4.84 -15.82 2.86
C VAL A 339 5.79 -15.18 3.88
N PRO A 340 5.80 -13.83 4.05
CA PRO A 340 6.69 -13.17 5.00
C PRO A 340 6.08 -13.06 6.41
N PHE A 341 6.91 -12.71 7.38
CA PHE A 341 6.43 -12.14 8.64
C PHE A 341 5.78 -10.77 8.40
N GLN A 342 4.58 -10.58 8.95
CA GLN A 342 3.85 -9.32 8.87
C GLN A 342 3.34 -8.91 10.24
N GLN A 343 3.33 -7.61 10.50
CA GLN A 343 2.70 -7.07 11.69
C GLN A 343 1.17 -7.24 11.58
N VAL A 344 0.55 -7.72 12.65
CA VAL A 344 -0.88 -8.09 12.67
C VAL A 344 -1.71 -7.13 13.52
N GLY A 345 -2.99 -6.99 13.16
CA GLY A 345 -3.98 -6.31 13.99
C GLY A 345 -4.64 -7.24 15.01
N SER A 346 -5.75 -6.81 15.61
CA SER A 346 -6.50 -7.63 16.57
C SER A 346 -7.15 -8.89 15.98
N ARG A 347 -7.31 -8.94 14.64
CA ARG A 347 -7.83 -10.09 13.91
C ARG A 347 -6.93 -10.49 12.76
N ILE A 348 -6.87 -11.79 12.52
CA ILE A 348 -6.08 -12.44 11.48
C ILE A 348 -7.06 -13.24 10.62
N ALA A 349 -6.93 -13.13 9.30
CA ALA A 349 -7.74 -13.91 8.38
C ALA A 349 -7.33 -15.38 8.45
N ALA A 350 -8.29 -16.26 8.74
CA ALA A 350 -8.08 -17.70 8.72
C ALA A 350 -7.59 -18.17 7.34
N ARG A 351 -6.58 -19.06 7.33
CA ARG A 351 -6.07 -19.71 6.11
C ARG A 351 -6.46 -21.18 6.02
N THR A 352 -6.90 -21.75 7.13
CA THR A 352 -7.32 -23.15 7.27
C THR A 352 -8.77 -23.20 7.74
N THR A 353 -9.46 -24.29 7.41
CA THR A 353 -10.79 -24.62 7.95
C THR A 353 -10.68 -25.70 9.02
N GLY A 354 -11.56 -25.67 10.01
CA GLY A 354 -11.53 -26.64 11.10
C GLY A 354 -12.32 -26.15 12.29
N THR A 355 -11.91 -26.55 13.49
CA THR A 355 -12.63 -26.24 14.73
C THR A 355 -12.10 -24.95 15.33
N GLU A 356 -12.99 -23.98 15.56
CA GLU A 356 -12.64 -22.75 16.28
C GLU A 356 -12.45 -23.04 17.76
N VAL A 357 -11.32 -22.56 18.31
CA VAL A 357 -10.98 -22.65 19.73
C VAL A 357 -10.52 -21.29 20.24
N THR A 358 -10.69 -21.07 21.54
CA THR A 358 -10.14 -19.89 22.21
C THR A 358 -9.30 -20.35 23.39
N ALA A 359 -8.00 -20.06 23.31
CA ALA A 359 -7.03 -20.40 24.33
C ALA A 359 -6.64 -19.16 25.14
N THR A 360 -6.48 -19.32 26.45
CA THR A 360 -5.84 -18.32 27.31
C THR A 360 -4.50 -18.86 27.75
N VAL A 361 -3.42 -18.14 27.42
CA VAL A 361 -2.05 -18.48 27.79
C VAL A 361 -1.58 -17.51 28.86
N SER A 362 -1.10 -18.03 29.98
CA SER A 362 -0.55 -17.26 31.10
C SER A 362 0.90 -17.68 31.36
N VAL A 363 1.76 -16.71 31.62
CA VAL A 363 3.18 -16.93 31.92
C VAL A 363 3.42 -16.68 33.41
N PRO A 364 3.87 -17.67 34.20
CA PRO A 364 4.31 -17.46 35.59
C PRO A 364 5.48 -16.47 35.68
N GLU A 365 5.74 -15.85 36.85
CA GLU A 365 6.79 -14.82 37.00
C GLU A 365 8.19 -15.24 36.50
N ASP A 366 8.54 -16.50 36.75
CA ASP A 366 9.79 -17.12 36.31
C ASP A 366 9.57 -18.20 35.24
N GLY A 367 8.49 -18.06 34.47
CA GLY A 367 8.13 -18.98 33.42
C GLY A 367 8.87 -18.73 32.11
N TYR A 368 8.17 -18.97 31.00
CA TYR A 368 8.67 -18.79 29.65
C TYR A 368 9.24 -17.39 29.40
N ARG A 369 10.44 -17.32 28.83
CA ARG A 369 11.09 -16.07 28.39
C ARG A 369 11.63 -16.23 26.98
N GLY A 370 11.10 -15.45 26.04
CA GLY A 370 11.48 -15.51 24.63
C GLY A 370 10.75 -14.48 23.80
N ALA A 371 11.30 -14.20 22.60
CA ALA A 371 10.64 -13.37 21.60
C ALA A 371 9.57 -14.14 20.81
N TRP A 372 9.66 -15.46 20.77
CA TRP A 372 8.67 -16.32 20.13
C TRP A 372 7.40 -16.35 20.98
N LEU A 373 6.25 -16.07 20.38
CA LEU A 373 4.97 -16.09 21.06
C LEU A 373 4.33 -17.46 20.86
N PRO A 374 4.04 -18.23 21.93
CA PRO A 374 3.41 -19.53 21.76
C PRO A 374 2.04 -19.45 21.05
N THR A 375 1.87 -20.22 19.97
CA THR A 375 0.65 -20.27 19.15
C THR A 375 0.04 -21.66 19.11
N VAL A 376 -1.21 -21.76 18.65
CA VAL A 376 -1.95 -23.01 18.50
C VAL A 376 -2.72 -22.95 17.20
N GLY A 377 -2.75 -24.05 16.45
CA GLY A 377 -3.46 -24.13 15.17
C GLY A 377 -3.08 -22.99 14.21
N SER A 378 -4.09 -22.42 13.55
CA SER A 378 -4.00 -21.19 12.75
C SER A 378 -4.62 -20.02 13.54
N PRO A 379 -3.83 -19.09 14.11
CA PRO A 379 -4.35 -17.98 14.92
C PRO A 379 -5.25 -17.03 14.10
N THR A 380 -6.41 -16.69 14.65
CA THR A 380 -7.40 -15.77 14.05
C THR A 380 -7.58 -14.48 14.86
N ALA A 381 -7.14 -14.45 16.12
CA ALA A 381 -7.05 -13.23 16.93
C ALA A 381 -6.05 -13.46 18.07
N ILE A 382 -5.30 -12.42 18.44
CA ILE A 382 -4.41 -12.42 19.61
C ILE A 382 -4.62 -11.11 20.36
N SER A 383 -4.94 -11.21 21.66
CA SER A 383 -5.18 -10.07 22.53
C SER A 383 -4.38 -10.23 23.82
N PHE A 384 -3.42 -9.31 24.03
CA PHE A 384 -2.63 -9.25 25.25
C PHE A 384 -3.40 -8.56 26.37
N THR A 385 -3.10 -8.93 27.60
CA THR A 385 -3.63 -8.28 28.80
C THR A 385 -2.50 -7.66 29.64
N GLY A 386 -2.86 -6.85 30.64
CA GLY A 386 -1.90 -6.19 31.53
C GLY A 386 -1.33 -4.87 30.99
N ALA A 387 -0.36 -4.31 31.73
CA ALA A 387 0.14 -2.96 31.49
C ALA A 387 0.86 -2.80 30.13
N ARG A 388 1.52 -3.86 29.63
CA ARG A 388 2.25 -3.84 28.35
C ARG A 388 1.38 -4.31 27.16
N ALA A 389 0.10 -4.58 27.35
CA ALA A 389 -0.77 -5.17 26.32
C ALA A 389 -0.69 -4.47 24.96
N GLN A 390 -0.80 -3.14 24.96
CA GLN A 390 -0.76 -2.36 23.72
C GLN A 390 0.63 -2.33 23.09
N ALA A 391 1.69 -2.26 23.90
CA ALA A 391 3.06 -2.30 23.41
C ALA A 391 3.44 -3.66 22.78
N LEU A 392 2.92 -4.76 23.34
CA LEU A 392 3.07 -6.11 22.78
C LEU A 392 2.27 -6.27 21.49
N ALA A 393 1.01 -5.80 21.47
CA ALA A 393 0.16 -5.82 20.28
C ALA A 393 0.79 -5.03 19.11
N ASP A 394 1.33 -3.83 19.38
CA ASP A 394 2.00 -2.99 18.40
C ASP A 394 3.30 -3.60 17.85
N GLN A 395 3.83 -4.64 18.49
CA GLN A 395 5.05 -5.33 18.07
C GLN A 395 4.82 -6.80 17.69
N LEU A 396 3.56 -7.23 17.53
CA LEU A 396 3.25 -8.60 17.15
C LEU A 396 3.45 -8.80 15.65
N TRP A 397 4.38 -9.69 15.30
CA TRP A 397 4.62 -10.17 13.95
C TRP A 397 4.18 -11.63 13.83
N LEU A 398 3.53 -11.98 12.73
CA LEU A 398 3.08 -13.34 12.45
C LEU A 398 3.47 -13.71 11.03
N ASN A 399 4.02 -14.91 10.87
CA ASN A 399 4.07 -15.58 9.58
C ASN A 399 2.93 -16.59 9.52
N THR A 400 1.90 -16.27 8.73
CA THR A 400 0.72 -17.14 8.59
C THR A 400 1.03 -18.45 7.85
N GLY A 401 2.17 -18.52 7.15
CA GLY A 401 2.74 -19.72 6.49
C GLY A 401 3.18 -20.81 7.46
N THR A 402 3.86 -20.38 8.52
CA THR A 402 4.42 -21.24 9.55
C THR A 402 3.60 -21.25 10.84
N GLU A 403 2.59 -20.38 10.91
CA GLU A 403 1.79 -20.06 12.10
C GLU A 403 2.67 -19.67 13.30
N THR A 404 3.84 -19.09 13.01
CA THR A 404 4.84 -18.67 13.98
C THR A 404 4.69 -17.18 14.27
N ALA A 405 4.54 -16.83 15.55
CA ALA A 405 4.44 -15.45 16.00
C ALA A 405 5.69 -15.01 16.77
N VAL A 406 6.06 -13.73 16.60
CA VAL A 406 7.21 -13.09 17.26
C VAL A 406 6.78 -11.74 17.82
N VAL A 407 7.18 -11.49 19.06
CA VAL A 407 7.09 -10.21 19.74
C VAL A 407 8.50 -9.82 20.20
N PRO A 408 9.20 -8.89 19.53
CA PRO A 408 10.57 -8.47 19.88
C PRO A 408 10.78 -8.11 21.36
N ALA A 409 9.78 -7.45 21.96
CA ALA A 409 9.83 -7.06 23.38
C ALA A 409 9.81 -8.27 24.35
N GLY A 410 9.44 -9.46 23.86
CA GLY A 410 9.29 -10.68 24.64
C GLY A 410 8.15 -10.64 25.66
N LEU A 411 7.61 -11.82 25.97
CA LEU A 411 6.73 -11.97 27.12
C LEU A 411 7.53 -11.88 28.42
N ALA A 412 6.99 -11.15 29.39
CA ALA A 412 7.49 -11.12 30.76
C ALA A 412 6.63 -12.03 31.64
N GLY A 413 7.19 -12.44 32.78
CA GLY A 413 6.44 -13.18 33.77
C GLY A 413 5.27 -12.38 34.34
N GLY A 414 4.17 -13.05 34.64
CA GLY A 414 2.90 -12.45 35.07
C GLY A 414 2.01 -11.97 33.91
N GLU A 415 2.47 -12.05 32.67
CA GLU A 415 1.67 -11.65 31.50
C GLU A 415 0.79 -12.78 30.99
N SER A 416 -0.32 -12.40 30.35
CA SER A 416 -1.21 -13.35 29.71
C SER A 416 -1.82 -12.76 28.44
N TYR A 417 -2.21 -13.65 27.54
CA TYR A 417 -2.91 -13.30 26.32
C TYR A 417 -3.97 -14.33 25.98
N THR A 418 -5.01 -13.88 25.31
CA THR A 418 -6.05 -14.74 24.75
C THR A 418 -5.84 -14.83 23.25
N MET A 419 -5.94 -16.04 22.71
CA MET A 419 -5.81 -16.34 21.29
C MET A 419 -7.03 -17.11 20.81
N SER A 420 -7.70 -16.60 19.79
CA SER A 420 -8.62 -17.40 18.99
C SER A 420 -7.84 -18.05 17.86
N ALA A 421 -8.11 -19.32 17.59
CA ALA A 421 -7.44 -20.07 16.54
C ALA A 421 -8.38 -21.09 15.91
N ILE A 422 -8.02 -21.55 14.72
CA ILE A 422 -8.65 -22.70 14.06
C ILE A 422 -7.70 -23.89 14.18
N LEU A 423 -8.15 -24.94 14.83
CA LEU A 423 -7.47 -26.23 14.80
C LEU A 423 -7.77 -26.88 13.44
N PRO A 424 -6.74 -27.27 12.66
CA PRO A 424 -6.94 -28.02 11.42
C PRO A 424 -7.76 -29.29 11.67
N ARG A 425 -8.45 -29.77 10.64
CA ARG A 425 -9.25 -31.01 10.74
C ARG A 425 -8.36 -32.22 10.96
N THR A 426 -7.15 -32.21 10.39
CA THR A 426 -6.17 -33.27 10.59
C THR A 426 -5.42 -33.00 11.89
N ALA A 427 -5.64 -33.86 12.89
CA ALA A 427 -4.89 -33.81 14.14
C ALA A 427 -3.41 -34.21 13.91
N PRO A 428 -2.49 -33.76 14.79
CA PRO A 428 -1.15 -34.33 14.84
C PRO A 428 -1.20 -35.86 15.01
N LEU A 429 -0.23 -36.54 14.42
CA LEU A 429 -0.13 -37.99 14.38
C LEU A 429 0.74 -38.50 15.53
N ASP A 430 0.15 -39.35 16.37
CA ASP A 430 0.86 -40.09 17.43
C ASP A 430 1.45 -41.43 16.93
N ALA A 431 1.00 -41.89 15.77
CA ALA A 431 1.47 -43.08 15.07
C ALA A 431 1.56 -42.82 13.57
N LEU A 432 2.51 -43.46 12.89
CA LEU A 432 2.71 -43.31 11.45
C LEU A 432 1.67 -44.13 10.67
N PRO A 433 0.83 -43.51 9.82
CA PRO A 433 -0.05 -44.25 8.92
C PRO A 433 0.76 -44.96 7.82
N GLU A 434 0.18 -46.04 7.29
CA GLU A 434 0.77 -46.81 6.18
C GLU A 434 0.96 -45.93 4.93
N GLU A 435 -0.03 -45.09 4.62
CA GLU A 435 0.02 -44.14 3.51
C GLU A 435 -0.37 -42.73 3.97
N LEU A 436 0.32 -41.73 3.43
CA LEU A 436 -0.02 -40.31 3.57
C LEU A 436 0.30 -39.61 2.24
N PRO A 437 -0.66 -38.90 1.61
CA PRO A 437 -0.43 -38.18 0.35
C PRO A 437 0.39 -36.92 0.65
N VAL A 438 1.71 -37.06 0.59
CA VAL A 438 2.67 -35.98 0.85
C VAL A 438 2.98 -35.18 -0.41
N ALA A 439 3.16 -33.86 -0.25
CA ALA A 439 3.66 -33.02 -1.32
C ALA A 439 5.07 -33.45 -1.74
N THR A 440 5.45 -33.10 -2.97
CA THR A 440 6.77 -33.39 -3.55
C THR A 440 7.45 -32.11 -4.03
N GLY A 441 8.77 -32.16 -4.19
CA GLY A 441 9.55 -31.05 -4.75
C GLY A 441 10.34 -30.23 -3.71
N ALA A 442 10.45 -30.71 -2.46
CA ALA A 442 11.39 -30.12 -1.52
C ALA A 442 12.84 -30.44 -1.94
N SER A 443 13.75 -29.50 -1.69
CA SER A 443 15.19 -29.71 -1.81
C SER A 443 15.88 -29.07 -0.62
N ALA A 444 16.82 -29.79 -0.01
CA ALA A 444 17.65 -29.25 1.05
C ALA A 444 18.60 -28.20 0.43
N PRO A 445 18.62 -26.94 0.93
CA PRO A 445 19.50 -25.89 0.40
C PRO A 445 20.98 -26.11 0.77
N THR A 446 21.26 -27.02 1.71
CA THR A 446 22.59 -27.37 2.20
C THR A 446 22.94 -28.79 1.77
N ASP A 447 24.23 -29.07 1.56
CA ASP A 447 24.71 -30.42 1.29
C ASP A 447 24.47 -31.33 2.51
N THR A 448 23.52 -32.26 2.37
CA THR A 448 23.19 -33.28 3.35
C THR A 448 23.60 -34.68 2.91
N ALA A 449 24.61 -34.82 2.04
CA ALA A 449 25.08 -36.11 1.52
C ALA A 449 25.49 -37.11 2.62
N PHE A 450 25.84 -36.62 3.82
CA PHE A 450 26.12 -37.47 4.99
C PHE A 450 24.94 -38.39 5.39
N LEU A 451 23.71 -38.07 4.96
CA LEU A 451 22.52 -38.87 5.22
C LEU A 451 22.35 -40.02 4.22
N ASP A 452 22.92 -39.94 3.01
CA ASP A 452 22.55 -40.81 1.88
C ASP A 452 22.72 -42.30 2.22
N ALA A 453 23.92 -42.69 2.63
CA ALA A 453 24.23 -44.08 2.99
C ALA A 453 23.34 -44.62 4.12
N LYS A 454 22.92 -43.76 5.05
CA LYS A 454 22.08 -44.15 6.19
C LYS A 454 20.61 -44.22 5.82
N VAL A 455 20.11 -43.26 5.04
CA VAL A 455 18.76 -43.29 4.50
C VAL A 455 18.56 -44.53 3.63
N ASP A 456 19.51 -44.87 2.76
CA ASP A 456 19.44 -46.09 1.96
C ASP A 456 19.41 -47.35 2.84
N ALA A 457 20.25 -47.41 3.88
CA ALA A 457 20.26 -48.52 4.82
C ALA A 457 18.93 -48.66 5.60
N TRP A 458 18.39 -47.57 6.13
CA TRP A 458 17.16 -47.56 6.94
C TRP A 458 15.90 -47.83 6.12
N THR A 459 15.94 -47.58 4.81
CA THR A 459 14.76 -47.58 3.94
C THR A 459 14.81 -48.62 2.83
N SER A 460 15.77 -49.55 2.89
CA SER A 460 16.04 -50.56 1.85
C SER A 460 14.84 -51.43 1.45
N THR A 461 13.87 -51.63 2.34
CA THR A 461 12.65 -52.43 2.10
C THR A 461 11.44 -51.60 1.69
N ALA A 462 11.55 -50.27 1.66
CA ALA A 462 10.43 -49.36 1.41
C ALA A 462 10.41 -48.85 -0.04
N SER A 463 9.24 -48.87 -0.65
CA SER A 463 8.95 -48.31 -1.98
C SER A 463 8.09 -47.05 -1.83
N GLY A 464 8.51 -45.93 -2.44
CA GLY A 464 7.82 -44.64 -2.34
C GLY A 464 8.40 -43.69 -1.29
N ALA A 465 8.21 -42.38 -1.49
CA ALA A 465 8.85 -41.35 -0.65
C ALA A 465 8.34 -41.39 0.80
N TRP A 466 7.01 -41.49 1.00
CA TRP A 466 6.41 -41.57 2.35
C TRP A 466 6.82 -42.85 3.07
N GLN A 467 6.78 -44.00 2.42
CA GLN A 467 7.15 -45.28 3.02
C GLN A 467 8.62 -45.28 3.45
N LYS A 468 9.52 -44.71 2.64
CA LYS A 468 10.92 -44.52 3.02
C LYS A 468 11.06 -43.59 4.23
N PHE A 469 10.34 -42.47 4.23
CA PHE A 469 10.34 -41.54 5.35
C PHE A 469 9.83 -42.20 6.66
N ALA A 470 8.72 -42.92 6.59
CA ALA A 470 8.14 -43.66 7.71
C ALA A 470 9.08 -44.78 8.20
N ALA A 471 9.76 -45.49 7.28
CA ALA A 471 10.76 -46.50 7.63
C ALA A 471 11.97 -45.89 8.38
N ALA A 472 12.44 -44.71 7.95
CA ALA A 472 13.51 -43.99 8.65
C ALA A 472 13.08 -43.56 10.07
N ALA A 473 11.87 -43.01 10.22
CA ALA A 473 11.31 -42.65 11.52
C ALA A 473 11.17 -43.89 12.45
N LYS A 474 10.67 -45.00 11.92
CA LYS A 474 10.56 -46.28 12.65
C LYS A 474 11.93 -46.85 13.05
N TYR A 475 12.93 -46.70 12.18
CA TYR A 475 14.30 -47.11 12.50
C TYR A 475 14.85 -46.29 13.67
N MET A 476 14.66 -44.97 13.64
CA MET A 476 15.08 -44.05 14.70
C MET A 476 14.49 -44.42 16.06
N SER A 477 13.18 -44.71 16.12
CA SER A 477 12.50 -45.09 17.36
C SER A 477 12.90 -46.50 17.85
N SER A 478 12.99 -47.47 16.94
CA SER A 478 13.25 -48.87 17.31
C SER A 478 14.71 -49.14 17.67
N ASN A 479 15.65 -48.54 16.96
CA ASN A 479 17.08 -48.82 17.08
C ASN A 479 17.87 -47.74 17.83
N GLY A 480 17.32 -46.53 17.95
CA GLY A 480 17.94 -45.43 18.69
C GLY A 480 17.93 -45.59 20.20
N ALA A 481 18.53 -44.62 20.89
CA ALA A 481 18.55 -44.43 22.33
C ALA A 481 18.34 -42.94 22.68
N TYR A 482 17.71 -42.68 23.82
CA TYR A 482 17.41 -41.32 24.29
C TYR A 482 18.45 -40.84 25.29
N THR A 483 19.03 -39.66 25.04
CA THR A 483 19.95 -38.98 25.97
C THR A 483 19.97 -37.48 25.72
N ASP A 484 19.87 -36.72 26.81
CA ASP A 484 20.04 -35.27 26.85
C ASP A 484 21.52 -34.86 27.03
N GLY A 485 22.42 -35.83 27.08
CA GLY A 485 23.78 -35.67 27.55
C GLY A 485 23.91 -35.83 29.06
N GLY A 486 25.14 -35.87 29.54
CA GLY A 486 25.47 -36.08 30.95
C GLY A 486 25.98 -34.83 31.66
N THR A 487 25.98 -34.86 32.98
CA THR A 487 26.77 -33.94 33.81
C THR A 487 28.26 -34.10 33.48
N PRO A 488 29.15 -33.18 33.88
CA PRO A 488 30.60 -33.32 33.62
C PRO A 488 31.21 -34.65 34.10
N ASN A 489 30.61 -35.27 35.13
CA ASN A 489 31.03 -36.55 35.70
C ASN A 489 30.30 -37.76 35.13
N SER A 490 29.30 -37.55 34.26
CA SER A 490 28.57 -38.62 33.59
C SER A 490 29.25 -39.03 32.28
N ILE A 491 29.19 -40.31 31.96
CA ILE A 491 29.73 -40.87 30.73
C ILE A 491 28.92 -40.35 29.51
N GLU A 492 27.65 -39.97 29.71
CA GLU A 492 26.80 -39.37 28.67
C GLU A 492 27.24 -37.95 28.24
N LYS A 493 28.25 -37.34 28.89
CA LYS A 493 28.80 -36.02 28.52
C LYS A 493 29.29 -35.93 27.08
N VAL A 494 29.61 -37.07 26.45
CA VAL A 494 30.05 -37.15 25.05
C VAL A 494 28.96 -36.75 24.06
N TYR A 495 27.68 -36.85 24.45
CA TYR A 495 26.55 -36.43 23.64
C TYR A 495 26.29 -34.94 23.83
N LEU A 496 26.87 -34.14 22.95
CA LEU A 496 26.80 -32.68 22.97
C LEU A 496 25.44 -32.14 22.49
N PRO A 497 25.06 -30.90 22.88
CA PRO A 497 23.86 -30.25 22.35
C PRO A 497 24.02 -29.91 20.87
N GLY A 498 22.92 -29.49 20.24
CA GLY A 498 22.96 -28.84 18.95
C GLY A 498 22.45 -29.71 17.82
N HIS A 499 22.22 -29.05 16.70
CA HIS A 499 21.71 -29.63 15.46
C HIS A 499 22.42 -29.04 14.23
N GLY A 500 23.63 -28.51 14.39
CA GLY A 500 24.47 -28.12 13.27
C GLY A 500 24.99 -29.33 12.50
N LEU A 501 25.50 -29.10 11.28
CA LEU A 501 25.89 -30.15 10.33
C LEU A 501 26.88 -31.15 10.93
N ALA A 502 27.93 -30.67 11.59
CA ALA A 502 28.92 -31.54 12.24
C ALA A 502 28.28 -32.39 13.36
N ARG A 503 27.33 -31.83 14.11
CA ARG A 503 26.64 -32.52 15.20
C ARG A 503 25.66 -33.57 14.69
N LEU A 504 24.89 -33.26 13.64
CA LEU A 504 23.97 -34.20 13.00
C LEU A 504 24.72 -35.29 12.24
N SER A 505 25.83 -34.96 11.56
CA SER A 505 26.70 -35.94 10.92
C SER A 505 27.26 -36.94 11.92
N ARG A 506 27.73 -36.47 13.08
CA ARG A 506 28.16 -37.36 14.18
C ARG A 506 27.01 -38.19 14.75
N PHE A 507 25.84 -37.58 14.94
CA PHE A 507 24.64 -38.27 15.44
C PHE A 507 24.22 -39.42 14.51
N VAL A 508 24.17 -39.17 13.21
CA VAL A 508 23.75 -40.18 12.21
C VAL A 508 24.87 -41.20 11.93
N GLY A 509 26.13 -40.78 12.07
CA GLY A 509 27.31 -41.63 11.90
C GLY A 509 27.59 -42.58 13.06
N SER A 510 26.94 -42.45 14.21
CA SER A 510 27.15 -43.33 15.36
C SER A 510 26.64 -44.75 15.08
N THR A 511 27.18 -45.72 15.82
CA THR A 511 26.77 -47.13 15.72
C THR A 511 25.32 -47.33 16.20
N GLN A 512 24.92 -46.59 17.22
CA GLN A 512 23.55 -46.46 17.71
C GLN A 512 23.22 -44.97 17.74
N LEU A 513 22.08 -44.58 17.16
CA LEU A 513 21.60 -43.20 17.25
C LEU A 513 21.35 -42.87 18.73
N ALA A 514 21.93 -41.77 19.22
CA ALA A 514 21.79 -41.35 20.60
C ALA A 514 21.71 -39.82 20.70
N GLY A 515 20.57 -39.33 21.19
CA GLY A 515 20.26 -37.90 21.32
C GLY A 515 18.88 -37.68 21.92
N ASN A 516 18.41 -36.44 21.87
CA ASN A 516 17.08 -36.05 22.34
C ASN A 516 16.24 -35.50 21.18
N ASP A 517 15.07 -34.94 21.50
CA ASP A 517 14.11 -34.38 20.54
C ASP A 517 14.78 -33.46 19.52
N GLU A 518 15.78 -32.67 19.93
CA GLU A 518 16.53 -31.76 19.05
C GLU A 518 17.22 -32.48 17.90
N GLN A 519 18.01 -33.52 18.17
CA GLN A 519 18.77 -34.21 17.12
C GLN A 519 17.87 -35.09 16.26
N TYR A 520 16.91 -35.78 16.87
CA TYR A 520 16.01 -36.66 16.15
C TYR A 520 15.07 -35.90 15.21
N ALA A 521 14.41 -34.84 15.69
CA ALA A 521 13.52 -34.05 14.84
C ALA A 521 14.29 -33.33 13.72
N ALA A 522 15.45 -32.76 14.02
CA ALA A 522 16.30 -32.11 13.04
C ALA A 522 16.79 -33.08 11.95
N ALA A 523 17.25 -34.27 12.34
CA ALA A 523 17.70 -35.28 11.38
C ALA A 523 16.54 -35.81 10.53
N LEU A 524 15.40 -36.12 11.15
CA LEU A 524 14.24 -36.65 10.43
C LEU A 524 13.67 -35.65 9.41
N ALA A 525 13.61 -34.35 9.76
CA ALA A 525 13.24 -33.32 8.81
C ALA A 525 14.22 -33.27 7.61
N LEU A 526 15.54 -33.35 7.85
CA LEU A 526 16.49 -33.42 6.73
C LEU A 526 16.32 -34.68 5.87
N VAL A 527 16.00 -35.83 6.47
CA VAL A 527 15.65 -37.06 5.73
C VAL A 527 14.43 -36.82 4.84
N GLY A 528 13.38 -36.18 5.36
CA GLY A 528 12.20 -35.79 4.58
C GLY A 528 12.55 -34.91 3.38
N GLN A 529 13.31 -33.84 3.61
CA GLN A 529 13.78 -32.96 2.53
C GLN A 529 14.64 -33.70 1.51
N ARG A 530 15.49 -34.65 1.95
CA ARG A 530 16.32 -35.48 1.07
C ARG A 530 15.51 -36.44 0.22
N LEU A 531 14.37 -36.91 0.74
CA LEU A 531 13.40 -37.75 0.02
C LEU A 531 12.42 -36.92 -0.84
N GLY A 532 12.58 -35.59 -0.90
CA GLY A 532 11.74 -34.68 -1.68
C GLY A 532 10.42 -34.28 -1.02
N ILE A 533 10.21 -34.63 0.25
CA ILE A 533 9.02 -34.30 1.04
C ILE A 533 9.24 -32.96 1.76
N PRO A 534 8.37 -31.96 1.60
CA PRO A 534 8.44 -30.73 2.37
C PRO A 534 8.23 -31.02 3.85
N THR A 535 9.29 -30.80 4.64
CA THR A 535 9.29 -31.01 6.08
C THR A 535 9.94 -29.83 6.80
N ARG A 536 9.48 -29.59 8.03
CA ARG A 536 9.99 -28.54 8.91
C ARG A 536 10.02 -29.02 10.36
N VAL A 537 10.89 -28.44 11.16
CA VAL A 537 10.99 -28.74 12.60
C VAL A 537 10.09 -27.78 13.36
N VAL A 538 9.36 -28.26 14.35
CA VAL A 538 8.60 -27.41 15.26
C VAL A 538 9.09 -27.65 16.67
N MET A 539 9.33 -26.57 17.41
CA MET A 539 9.54 -26.64 18.84
C MET A 539 8.32 -26.04 19.54
N GLY A 540 7.87 -26.71 20.59
CA GLY A 540 6.71 -26.28 21.37
C GLY A 540 6.54 -27.13 22.61
N ALA A 541 5.32 -27.21 23.13
CA ALA A 541 5.00 -28.03 24.29
C ALA A 541 3.67 -28.76 24.12
N ILE A 542 3.53 -29.89 24.80
CA ILE A 542 2.29 -30.67 24.86
C ILE A 542 1.74 -30.50 26.29
N PRO A 543 0.70 -29.68 26.50
CA PRO A 543 0.20 -29.42 27.86
C PRO A 543 -0.34 -30.68 28.54
N GLN A 544 -0.13 -30.77 29.85
CA GLN A 544 -0.71 -31.82 30.70
C GLN A 544 -2.23 -31.64 30.83
N ALA A 545 -2.92 -32.65 31.36
CA ALA A 545 -4.32 -32.55 31.73
C ALA A 545 -4.53 -31.34 32.68
N GLY A 546 -5.43 -30.43 32.32
CA GLY A 546 -5.64 -29.15 33.03
C GLY A 546 -4.87 -27.95 32.48
N GLY A 547 -3.98 -28.16 31.50
CA GLY A 547 -3.35 -27.10 30.72
C GLY A 547 -2.02 -26.58 31.26
N GLU A 548 -1.45 -27.23 32.26
CA GLU A 548 -0.12 -26.89 32.76
C GLU A 548 0.96 -27.35 31.78
N VAL A 549 1.99 -26.51 31.58
CA VAL A 549 3.16 -26.85 30.77
C VAL A 549 4.40 -26.66 31.62
N GLN A 550 5.08 -27.77 31.91
CA GLN A 550 6.40 -27.78 32.56
C GLN A 550 7.52 -27.86 31.51
N GLY A 551 8.76 -27.59 31.90
CA GLY A 551 9.89 -27.70 30.99
C GLY A 551 10.00 -29.08 30.34
N LYS A 552 9.78 -30.16 31.10
CA LYS A 552 9.81 -31.53 30.59
C LYS A 552 8.75 -31.85 29.51
N ASP A 553 7.70 -31.03 29.42
CA ASP A 553 6.63 -31.14 28.43
C ASP A 553 6.97 -30.40 27.12
N VAL A 554 8.15 -29.75 27.06
CA VAL A 554 8.67 -29.11 25.85
C VAL A 554 9.29 -30.16 24.95
N HIS A 555 8.85 -30.16 23.69
CA HIS A 555 9.22 -31.14 22.69
C HIS A 555 9.63 -30.47 21.37
N ALA A 556 10.43 -31.19 20.60
CA ALA A 556 10.64 -30.90 19.19
C ALA A 556 10.03 -32.02 18.34
N TRP A 557 9.29 -31.65 17.30
CA TRP A 557 8.62 -32.58 16.40
C TRP A 557 8.76 -32.15 14.94
N VAL A 558 8.32 -33.01 14.02
CA VAL A 558 8.42 -32.75 12.57
C VAL A 558 7.03 -32.50 12.01
N GLU A 559 6.87 -31.49 11.16
CA GLU A 559 5.67 -31.34 10.34
C GLU A 559 5.98 -31.71 8.89
N VAL A 560 5.04 -32.40 8.25
CA VAL A 560 5.10 -32.82 6.84
C VAL A 560 3.96 -32.15 6.07
N GLN A 561 4.23 -31.66 4.86
CA GLN A 561 3.20 -31.06 4.02
C GLN A 561 2.51 -32.14 3.15
N LYS A 562 1.18 -32.16 3.17
CA LYS A 562 0.36 -32.98 2.28
C LYS A 562 0.23 -32.36 0.88
N GLU A 563 -0.23 -33.15 -0.09
CA GLU A 563 -0.50 -32.67 -1.47
C GLU A 563 -1.52 -31.53 -1.56
N ASP A 564 -2.46 -31.45 -0.61
CA ASP A 564 -3.45 -30.37 -0.53
C ASP A 564 -2.90 -29.07 0.12
N GLY A 565 -1.62 -29.09 0.54
CA GLY A 565 -0.92 -27.97 1.18
C GLY A 565 -1.04 -27.94 2.72
N GLU A 566 -1.84 -28.82 3.34
CA GLU A 566 -1.99 -28.90 4.79
C GLU A 566 -0.72 -29.46 5.45
N TRP A 567 -0.29 -28.86 6.56
CA TRP A 567 0.84 -29.35 7.36
C TRP A 567 0.33 -30.25 8.49
N VAL A 568 0.88 -31.46 8.58
CA VAL A 568 0.54 -32.45 9.61
C VAL A 568 1.73 -32.68 10.52
N GLY A 569 1.54 -32.54 11.83
CA GLY A 569 2.58 -32.81 12.82
C GLY A 569 2.73 -34.29 13.10
N LEU A 570 3.97 -34.77 13.13
CA LEU A 570 4.38 -36.09 13.57
C LEU A 570 4.94 -35.94 14.98
N LEU A 571 4.17 -36.34 15.99
CA LEU A 571 4.53 -36.13 17.38
C LEU A 571 5.72 -37.02 17.80
N PRO A 572 6.42 -36.68 18.89
CA PRO A 572 7.67 -37.36 19.25
C PRO A 572 7.56 -38.89 19.35
N THR A 573 6.39 -39.43 19.72
CA THR A 573 6.09 -40.87 19.78
C THR A 573 6.27 -41.60 18.44
N THR A 574 6.21 -40.89 17.31
CA THR A 574 6.32 -41.48 15.98
C THR A 574 7.76 -41.83 15.58
N PHE A 575 8.76 -41.18 16.17
CA PHE A 575 10.16 -41.30 15.74
C PHE A 575 11.19 -41.34 16.88
N LEU A 576 10.84 -40.93 18.10
CA LEU A 576 11.75 -41.03 19.23
C LEU A 576 11.81 -42.45 19.80
N PRO A 577 12.99 -42.91 20.25
CA PRO A 577 13.08 -44.09 21.10
C PRO A 577 12.45 -43.80 22.47
N ASP A 578 12.11 -44.87 23.19
CA ASP A 578 11.67 -44.77 24.59
C ASP A 578 12.71 -43.98 25.42
N ARG A 579 12.25 -43.00 26.21
CA ARG A 579 13.13 -42.14 27.03
C ARG A 579 13.95 -42.93 28.06
N ASN A 580 13.49 -44.13 28.43
CA ASN A 580 14.18 -45.05 29.32
C ASN A 580 15.26 -45.88 28.61
N LYS A 581 15.27 -45.91 27.28
CA LYS A 581 16.27 -46.64 26.48
C LYS A 581 17.54 -45.80 26.36
N LYS A 582 18.46 -45.98 27.31
CA LYS A 582 19.74 -45.26 27.35
C LYS A 582 20.80 -45.86 26.39
N PRO A 583 21.82 -45.08 25.97
CA PRO A 583 22.90 -45.57 25.12
C PRO A 583 23.73 -46.69 25.80
N ASN A 584 24.25 -47.62 25.00
CA ASN A 584 25.04 -48.75 25.53
C ASN A 584 26.41 -48.31 26.10
N GLU A 585 26.78 -48.81 27.28
CA GLU A 585 28.03 -48.45 27.99
C GLU A 585 29.32 -48.72 27.19
N GLN A 586 29.38 -49.81 26.43
CA GLN A 586 30.55 -50.10 25.58
C GLN A 586 30.71 -49.08 24.44
N GLN A 587 29.61 -48.57 23.92
CA GLN A 587 29.62 -47.52 22.90
C GLN A 587 29.96 -46.17 23.51
N LEU A 588 29.46 -45.87 24.71
CA LEU A 588 29.86 -44.71 25.49
C LEU A 588 31.39 -44.65 25.67
N ARG A 589 32.03 -45.77 26.04
CA ARG A 589 33.50 -45.86 26.13
C ARG A 589 34.21 -45.70 24.78
N THR A 590 33.65 -46.27 23.72
CA THR A 590 34.21 -46.15 22.35
C THR A 590 34.11 -44.70 21.84
N GLU A 591 32.97 -44.04 22.05
CA GLU A 591 32.76 -42.64 21.69
C GLU A 591 33.63 -41.71 22.55
N GLU A 592 33.81 -42.02 23.84
CA GLU A 592 34.75 -41.30 24.71
C GLU A 592 36.21 -41.47 24.23
N GLN A 593 36.61 -42.67 23.78
CA GLN A 593 37.93 -42.90 23.18
C GLN A 593 38.14 -42.13 21.87
N LYS A 594 37.11 -42.00 21.02
CA LYS A 594 37.15 -41.16 19.81
C LYS A 594 37.32 -39.67 20.12
N VAL A 595 36.76 -39.21 21.24
CA VAL A 595 36.91 -37.82 21.72
C VAL A 595 38.25 -37.63 22.45
N GLY A 596 38.76 -38.67 23.10
CA GLY A 596 40.02 -38.70 23.84
C GLY A 596 41.28 -38.84 22.98
N ALA A 597 41.14 -39.10 21.68
CA ALA A 597 42.23 -38.93 20.71
C ALA A 597 42.53 -37.44 20.53
N GLN A 598 43.19 -36.85 21.53
CA GLN A 598 43.80 -35.53 21.43
C GLN A 598 44.74 -35.53 20.23
N VAL A 599 44.34 -34.87 19.15
CA VAL A 599 45.31 -34.34 18.20
C VAL A 599 46.18 -33.39 19.03
N PRO A 600 47.51 -33.60 19.11
CA PRO A 600 48.39 -32.64 19.76
C PRO A 600 48.09 -31.27 19.15
N PRO A 601 47.93 -30.20 19.95
CA PRO A 601 47.74 -28.88 19.38
C PRO A 601 48.91 -28.65 18.40
N PRO A 602 48.65 -28.25 17.14
CA PRO A 602 49.73 -27.82 16.26
C PRO A 602 50.53 -26.75 17.01
N ALA A 603 51.87 -26.86 16.95
CA ALA A 603 52.78 -25.96 17.63
C ALA A 603 52.29 -24.52 17.48
N GLY A 604 52.00 -23.87 18.61
CA GLY A 604 51.41 -22.55 18.64
C GLY A 604 52.27 -21.55 17.87
N THR A 605 51.88 -21.24 16.65
CA THR A 605 52.19 -19.96 16.06
C THR A 605 51.36 -18.95 16.84
N ASN A 606 52.04 -18.11 17.62
CA ASN A 606 51.42 -17.01 18.33
C ASN A 606 50.53 -16.23 17.34
N PRO A 607 49.19 -16.20 17.53
CA PRO A 607 48.40 -15.21 16.83
C PRO A 607 48.92 -13.83 17.23
N PRO A 608 48.98 -12.85 16.32
CA PRO A 608 49.29 -11.49 16.72
C PRO A 608 48.34 -11.10 17.86
N SER A 609 48.93 -10.60 18.95
CA SER A 609 48.23 -10.14 20.15
C SER A 609 47.10 -9.19 19.75
N VAL A 610 45.87 -9.70 19.79
CA VAL A 610 44.69 -8.89 20.03
C VAL A 610 44.34 -9.08 21.50
N LEU A 611 45.07 -8.34 22.33
CA LEU A 611 44.62 -7.89 23.65
C LEU A 611 43.30 -7.12 23.47
N GLN A 612 42.19 -7.84 23.30
CA GLN A 612 40.83 -7.33 23.52
C GLN A 612 39.99 -8.47 24.08
N GLY A 613 39.87 -8.51 25.41
CA GLY A 613 38.95 -9.41 26.10
C GLY A 613 37.48 -9.05 25.83
N PRO A 614 36.53 -9.95 26.17
CA PRO A 614 35.08 -9.71 26.04
C PRO A 614 34.55 -8.54 26.89
N ASP A 615 35.39 -8.03 27.78
CA ASP A 615 35.11 -6.98 28.75
C ASP A 615 35.11 -5.58 28.10
N GLN A 616 35.51 -5.48 26.83
CA GLN A 616 35.40 -4.24 26.04
C GLN A 616 34.25 -4.24 25.03
N ALA A 617 33.45 -5.30 24.94
CA ALA A 617 32.16 -5.24 24.24
C ALA A 617 31.12 -4.37 24.99
N GLN A 618 31.43 -3.92 26.22
CA GLN A 618 30.62 -2.97 26.98
C GLN A 618 31.03 -1.50 26.81
N ASN A 619 32.13 -1.19 26.09
CA ASN A 619 32.52 0.20 25.79
C ASN A 619 32.61 0.53 24.29
N ALA A 620 32.18 -0.39 23.42
CA ALA A 620 31.77 -0.06 22.06
C ALA A 620 30.26 0.20 21.97
N THR A 621 29.66 0.82 23.00
CA THR A 621 28.67 1.86 22.70
C THR A 621 29.44 3.12 22.30
N ASP A 622 30.20 3.02 21.20
CA ASP A 622 30.06 4.09 20.22
C ASP A 622 28.58 4.02 19.84
N LEU A 623 27.81 4.83 20.55
CA LEU A 623 26.81 5.66 19.96
C LEU A 623 27.48 6.29 18.73
N ASN A 624 27.57 5.51 17.65
CA ASN A 624 27.02 5.93 16.39
C ASN A 624 25.58 6.32 16.73
N LYS A 625 25.42 7.51 17.35
CA LYS A 625 24.41 8.49 17.00
C LYS A 625 24.52 8.51 15.50
N ARG A 626 23.79 7.57 14.85
CA ARG A 626 23.59 7.47 13.42
C ARG A 626 23.45 8.91 13.01
N LYS A 627 24.48 9.49 12.38
CA LYS A 627 24.60 10.95 12.23
C LYS A 627 23.23 11.40 11.81
N LYS A 628 22.49 12.06 12.72
CA LYS A 628 21.05 12.26 12.55
C LYS A 628 20.96 12.97 11.24
N ASN A 629 20.47 12.27 10.22
CA ASN A 629 20.52 12.79 8.88
C ASN A 629 19.69 14.07 8.98
N PRO A 630 20.24 15.27 8.75
CA PRO A 630 19.50 16.50 9.01
C PRO A 630 18.22 16.58 8.16
N PHE A 631 18.09 15.69 7.17
CA PHE A 631 16.93 15.50 6.30
C PHE A 631 15.98 14.35 6.68
N ASP A 632 16.23 13.58 7.76
CA ASP A 632 15.30 12.55 8.26
C ASP A 632 14.24 13.19 9.17
N PRO A 633 12.96 13.30 8.72
CA PRO A 633 11.92 13.98 9.48
C PRO A 633 11.65 13.34 10.84
N SER A 634 11.92 12.04 11.01
CA SER A 634 11.68 11.32 12.26
C SER A 634 12.59 11.79 13.41
N SER A 635 13.73 12.38 13.08
CA SER A 635 14.75 12.84 14.04
C SER A 635 14.54 14.27 14.54
N TRP A 636 13.62 15.01 13.91
CA TRP A 636 13.32 16.40 14.21
C TRP A 636 12.43 16.55 15.44
N PRO A 637 12.59 17.63 16.24
CA PRO A 637 11.62 17.99 17.25
C PRO A 637 10.20 18.09 16.67
N LEU A 638 9.20 17.66 17.43
CA LEU A 638 7.82 17.53 16.97
C LEU A 638 7.26 18.85 16.40
N TRP A 639 7.67 20.01 16.95
CA TRP A 639 7.30 21.34 16.45
C TRP A 639 7.88 21.64 15.05
N LEU A 640 9.09 21.18 14.75
CA LEU A 640 9.76 21.37 13.46
C LEU A 640 9.17 20.45 12.39
N GLN A 641 8.84 19.20 12.76
CA GLN A 641 8.10 18.28 11.89
C GLN A 641 6.76 18.88 11.47
N VAL A 642 6.02 19.45 12.42
CA VAL A 642 4.74 20.11 12.15
C VAL A 642 4.93 21.35 11.29
N LEU A 643 5.90 22.21 11.59
CA LEU A 643 6.20 23.38 10.77
C LEU A 643 6.52 22.99 9.32
N VAL A 644 7.39 21.99 9.13
CA VAL A 644 7.80 21.57 7.78
C VAL A 644 6.70 20.82 7.05
N LEU A 645 6.06 19.82 7.67
CA LEU A 645 5.06 18.97 7.01
C LEU A 645 3.69 19.65 6.86
N ALA A 646 3.26 20.44 7.85
CA ALA A 646 1.93 21.07 7.83
C ALA A 646 1.92 22.47 7.18
N LEU A 647 3.06 23.18 7.15
CA LEU A 647 3.12 24.54 6.62
C LEU A 647 4.08 24.67 5.43
N LEU A 648 5.35 24.28 5.59
CA LEU A 648 6.42 24.59 4.64
C LEU A 648 6.35 23.74 3.37
N LEU A 649 6.08 22.44 3.49
CA LEU A 649 5.93 21.52 2.36
C LEU A 649 4.68 21.85 1.52
N PRO A 650 3.48 22.05 2.10
CA PRO A 650 2.34 22.56 1.34
C PRO A 650 2.69 23.88 0.66
N LEU A 651 3.30 24.84 1.36
CA LEU A 651 3.69 26.11 0.77
C LEU A 651 4.65 25.94 -0.42
N LEU A 652 5.65 25.05 -0.31
CA LEU A 652 6.61 24.74 -1.37
C LEU A 652 5.93 24.09 -2.58
N VAL A 653 5.02 23.14 -2.35
CA VAL A 653 4.21 22.55 -3.43
C VAL A 653 3.35 23.61 -4.10
N LEU A 654 2.73 24.51 -3.32
CA LEU A 654 1.90 25.59 -3.84
C LEU A 654 2.73 26.60 -4.68
N THR A 655 3.95 26.94 -4.24
CA THR A 655 4.86 27.81 -5.00
C THR A 655 5.42 27.12 -6.25
N ALA A 656 5.71 25.82 -6.17
CA ALA A 656 6.13 25.02 -7.33
C ALA A 656 5.02 24.93 -8.38
N ILE A 657 3.76 24.69 -7.98
CA ILE A 657 2.59 24.70 -8.87
C ILE A 657 2.40 26.09 -9.48
N TYR A 658 2.50 27.16 -8.69
CA TYR A 658 2.44 28.54 -9.17
C TYR A 658 3.52 28.82 -10.23
N GLY A 659 4.76 28.42 -9.96
CA GLY A 659 5.90 28.51 -10.88
C GLY A 659 5.69 27.70 -12.16
N LEU A 660 5.18 26.46 -12.05
CA LEU A 660 4.87 25.60 -13.18
C LEU A 660 3.80 26.21 -14.10
N ILE A 661 2.71 26.74 -13.55
CA ILE A 661 1.66 27.38 -14.36
C ILE A 661 2.23 28.58 -15.12
N ARG A 662 3.05 29.41 -14.44
CA ARG A 662 3.74 30.54 -15.07
C ARG A 662 4.71 30.08 -16.15
N GLY A 663 5.50 29.05 -15.89
CA GLY A 663 6.43 28.45 -16.84
C GLY A 663 5.73 27.89 -18.07
N LEU A 664 4.62 27.16 -17.89
CA LEU A 664 3.81 26.62 -18.98
C LEU A 664 3.18 27.73 -19.84
N LYS A 665 2.72 28.83 -19.23
CA LYS A 665 2.22 30.00 -19.97
C LYS A 665 3.33 30.67 -20.77
N ALA A 666 4.50 30.89 -20.17
CA ALA A 666 5.65 31.48 -20.83
C ALA A 666 6.15 30.58 -21.99
N ARG A 667 6.23 29.27 -21.77
CA ARG A 667 6.60 28.28 -22.80
C ARG A 667 5.56 28.23 -23.93
N ARG A 668 4.27 28.27 -23.61
CA ARG A 668 3.17 28.34 -24.59
C ARG A 668 3.29 29.60 -25.44
N ARG A 669 3.54 30.76 -24.81
CA ARG A 669 3.78 32.04 -25.50
C ARG A 669 4.93 31.96 -26.48
N ARG A 670 6.11 31.53 -26.01
CA ARG A 670 7.30 31.38 -26.85
C ARG A 670 7.07 30.38 -27.99
N ARG A 671 6.47 29.22 -27.71
CA ARG A 671 6.20 28.20 -28.74
C ARG A 671 5.26 28.69 -29.85
N HIS A 672 4.18 29.39 -29.52
CA HIS A 672 3.24 29.89 -30.52
C HIS A 672 3.72 31.14 -31.24
N ALA A 673 4.60 31.92 -30.62
CA ALA A 673 5.26 33.03 -31.28
C ALA A 673 6.38 32.60 -32.24
N LEU A 674 6.86 31.35 -32.16
CA LEU A 674 7.99 30.83 -32.94
C LEU A 674 7.62 29.71 -33.93
N ARG A 675 6.38 29.22 -33.93
CA ARG A 675 5.96 28.07 -34.76
C ARG A 675 4.70 28.36 -35.58
N GLY A 676 4.72 27.99 -36.86
CA GLY A 676 3.63 28.18 -37.82
C GLY A 676 3.84 29.40 -38.74
N PRO A 677 2.95 29.62 -39.71
CA PRO A 677 3.08 30.70 -40.68
C PRO A 677 3.06 32.08 -40.00
N PRO A 678 3.84 33.07 -40.48
CA PRO A 678 4.00 34.37 -39.82
C PRO A 678 2.69 35.09 -39.47
N THR A 679 1.72 35.09 -40.39
CA THR A 679 0.37 35.66 -40.21
C THR A 679 -0.41 35.03 -39.04
N ALA A 680 -0.28 33.71 -38.84
CA ALA A 680 -0.94 33.01 -37.74
C ALA A 680 -0.32 33.36 -36.38
N ARG A 681 0.99 33.63 -36.33
CA ARG A 681 1.70 34.05 -35.12
C ARG A 681 1.25 35.45 -34.68
N VAL A 682 1.13 36.40 -35.62
CA VAL A 682 0.58 37.75 -35.38
C VAL A 682 -0.82 37.69 -34.79
N ALA A 683 -1.72 36.94 -35.43
CA ALA A 683 -3.09 36.77 -34.96
C ALA A 683 -3.15 36.13 -33.56
N TRP A 684 -2.22 35.21 -33.27
CA TRP A 684 -2.10 34.58 -31.97
C TRP A 684 -1.63 35.55 -30.88
N VAL A 685 -0.60 36.37 -31.15
CA VAL A 685 -0.05 37.37 -30.21
C VAL A 685 -1.13 38.34 -29.74
N TRP A 686 -1.91 38.90 -30.68
CA TRP A 686 -3.04 39.78 -30.36
C TRP A 686 -4.07 39.07 -29.45
N ARG A 687 -4.44 37.84 -29.81
CA ARG A 687 -5.42 37.06 -29.05
C ARG A 687 -4.95 36.71 -27.64
N ASP A 688 -3.67 36.41 -27.48
CA ASP A 688 -3.08 36.13 -26.16
C ASP A 688 -3.07 37.40 -25.29
N LEU A 689 -2.77 38.58 -25.86
CA LEU A 689 -2.88 39.88 -25.17
C LEU A 689 -4.31 40.16 -24.68
N VAL A 690 -5.31 40.02 -25.55
CA VAL A 690 -6.73 40.18 -25.19
C VAL A 690 -7.16 39.19 -24.11
N THR A 691 -6.68 37.95 -24.20
CA THR A 691 -6.98 36.92 -23.19
C THR A 691 -6.41 37.30 -21.82
N ASP A 692 -5.15 37.74 -21.77
CA ASP A 692 -4.49 38.15 -20.54
C ASP A 692 -5.15 39.39 -19.93
N ALA A 693 -5.49 40.41 -20.72
CA ALA A 693 -6.22 41.59 -20.25
C ALA A 693 -7.58 41.22 -19.63
N ARG A 694 -8.31 40.26 -20.23
CA ARG A 694 -9.56 39.72 -19.64
C ARG A 694 -9.34 38.94 -18.35
N THR A 695 -8.19 38.28 -18.17
CA THR A 695 -7.88 37.64 -16.88
C THR A 695 -7.58 38.64 -15.77
N LEU A 696 -7.09 39.83 -16.13
CA LEU A 696 -6.84 40.95 -15.22
C LEU A 696 -8.13 41.73 -14.89
N GLY A 697 -9.23 41.43 -15.57
CA GLY A 697 -10.56 41.99 -15.31
C GLY A 697 -10.96 43.13 -16.25
N VAL A 698 -10.23 43.35 -17.34
CA VAL A 698 -10.61 44.33 -18.38
C VAL A 698 -11.80 43.79 -19.18
N ALA A 699 -12.85 44.60 -19.32
CA ALA A 699 -14.07 44.25 -20.03
C ALA A 699 -13.90 44.48 -21.54
N ILE A 700 -13.19 43.55 -22.20
CA ILE A 700 -13.00 43.62 -23.66
C ILE A 700 -14.20 42.95 -24.38
N PRO A 701 -14.84 43.63 -25.34
CA PRO A 701 -15.91 43.06 -26.16
C PRO A 701 -15.48 41.75 -26.83
N THR A 702 -16.38 40.77 -26.85
CA THR A 702 -16.15 39.51 -27.57
C THR A 702 -17.26 39.25 -28.56
N GLY A 703 -16.94 39.18 -29.86
CA GLY A 703 -17.93 39.03 -30.92
C GLY A 703 -17.35 39.45 -32.28
N ARG A 704 -18.18 40.03 -33.15
CA ARG A 704 -17.81 40.61 -34.47
C ARG A 704 -16.99 41.91 -34.36
N SER A 705 -16.25 42.10 -33.27
CA SER A 705 -15.49 43.32 -33.00
C SER A 705 -14.11 43.27 -33.67
N THR A 706 -13.69 44.37 -34.30
CA THR A 706 -12.34 44.49 -34.91
C THR A 706 -11.23 44.58 -33.87
N ARG A 707 -9.95 44.38 -34.27
CA ARG A 707 -8.80 44.51 -33.34
C ARG A 707 -8.70 45.92 -32.76
N LEU A 708 -9.03 46.95 -33.56
CA LEU A 708 -9.03 48.35 -33.13
C LEU A 708 -10.15 48.65 -32.13
N GLU A 709 -11.36 48.13 -32.33
CA GLU A 709 -12.45 48.20 -31.35
C GLU A 709 -12.11 47.49 -30.03
N GLN A 710 -11.43 46.34 -30.11
CA GLN A 710 -10.94 45.64 -28.92
C GLN A 710 -9.83 46.42 -28.21
N ALA A 711 -8.97 47.12 -28.96
CA ALA A 711 -7.89 47.95 -28.42
C ALA A 711 -8.44 49.17 -27.68
N ALA A 712 -9.53 49.77 -28.16
CA ALA A 712 -10.20 50.90 -27.52
C ALA A 712 -10.75 50.56 -26.12
N ALA A 713 -10.99 49.28 -25.83
CA ALA A 713 -11.42 48.80 -24.52
C ALA A 713 -10.25 48.63 -23.51
N PHE A 714 -8.99 48.87 -23.90
CA PHE A 714 -7.86 48.85 -22.97
C PHE A 714 -7.79 50.15 -22.17
N PRO A 715 -7.42 50.09 -20.89
CA PRO A 715 -7.30 51.27 -20.04
C PRO A 715 -6.17 52.21 -20.52
N ALA A 716 -6.37 53.53 -20.36
CA ALA A 716 -5.41 54.57 -20.76
C ALA A 716 -3.93 54.35 -20.37
N PRO A 717 -3.59 53.87 -19.15
CA PRO A 717 -2.19 53.60 -18.78
C PRO A 717 -1.55 52.39 -19.49
N ALA A 718 -2.29 51.65 -20.32
CA ALA A 718 -1.77 50.51 -21.08
C ALA A 718 -2.45 50.40 -22.46
N PRO A 719 -2.24 51.37 -23.36
CA PRO A 719 -2.95 51.45 -24.63
C PRO A 719 -2.50 50.33 -25.58
N ALA A 720 -3.45 49.56 -26.12
CA ALA A 720 -3.18 48.48 -27.06
C ALA A 720 -3.35 48.88 -28.54
N ALA A 721 -3.64 50.16 -28.83
CA ALA A 721 -3.95 50.64 -30.18
C ALA A 721 -2.78 50.46 -31.16
N ALA A 722 -1.55 50.75 -30.72
CA ALA A 722 -0.35 50.56 -31.54
C ALA A 722 -0.13 49.07 -31.88
N VAL A 723 -0.32 48.17 -30.90
CA VAL A 723 -0.21 46.72 -31.10
C VAL A 723 -1.31 46.21 -32.04
N ALA A 724 -2.53 46.75 -31.95
CA ALA A 724 -3.64 46.38 -32.84
C ALA A 724 -3.41 46.85 -34.28
N ALA A 725 -2.91 48.07 -34.46
CA ALA A 725 -2.57 48.65 -35.76
C ALA A 725 -1.42 47.86 -36.41
N ALA A 726 -0.35 47.58 -35.66
CA ALA A 726 0.77 46.75 -36.13
C ALA A 726 0.32 45.32 -36.50
N ALA A 727 -0.55 44.71 -35.70
CA ALA A 727 -1.12 43.40 -36.00
C ALA A 727 -2.01 43.40 -37.25
N ASN A 728 -2.72 44.49 -37.54
CA ASN A 728 -3.52 44.63 -38.76
C ASN A 728 -2.62 44.87 -39.98
N ALA A 729 -1.61 45.73 -39.87
CA ALA A 729 -0.65 46.00 -40.94
C ALA A 729 0.09 44.73 -41.36
N GLN A 730 0.50 43.88 -40.42
CA GLN A 730 1.20 42.61 -40.74
C GLN A 730 0.26 41.49 -41.24
N VAL A 731 -1.06 41.60 -41.09
CA VAL A 731 -2.02 40.56 -41.52
C VAL A 731 -2.73 40.94 -42.82
N PHE A 732 -2.96 42.23 -43.05
CA PHE A 732 -3.70 42.76 -44.20
C PHE A 732 -2.87 43.70 -45.07
N GLY A 733 -1.58 43.87 -44.77
CA GLY A 733 -0.66 44.67 -45.57
C GLY A 733 -0.31 44.00 -46.90
N PRO A 734 0.25 44.77 -47.85
CA PRO A 734 0.62 44.29 -49.17
C PRO A 734 1.83 43.33 -49.16
N ASP A 735 2.68 43.41 -48.13
CA ASP A 735 3.91 42.62 -48.02
C ASP A 735 3.71 41.33 -47.23
N GLU A 736 4.42 40.26 -47.62
CA GLU A 736 4.39 39.00 -46.88
C GLU A 736 5.18 39.15 -45.56
N PRO A 737 4.58 38.85 -44.39
CA PRO A 737 5.21 39.14 -43.10
C PRO A 737 6.47 38.30 -42.87
N THR A 738 7.57 38.98 -42.56
CA THR A 738 8.86 38.36 -42.20
C THR A 738 8.82 37.66 -40.84
N ASP A 739 9.82 36.80 -40.57
CA ASP A 739 9.91 36.07 -39.30
C ASP A 739 10.14 36.96 -38.07
N GLU A 740 10.65 38.17 -38.27
CA GLU A 740 10.93 39.15 -37.21
C GLU A 740 9.67 39.90 -36.74
N GLY A 741 8.70 40.13 -37.62
CA GLY A 741 7.49 40.90 -37.34
C GLY A 741 6.67 40.40 -36.13
N PRO A 742 6.39 39.09 -36.02
CA PRO A 742 5.67 38.52 -34.87
C PRO A 742 6.45 38.58 -33.54
N ILE A 743 7.79 38.56 -33.59
CA ILE A 743 8.65 38.65 -32.40
C ILE A 743 8.63 40.09 -31.87
N ALA A 744 8.78 41.08 -32.76
CA ALA A 744 8.66 42.49 -32.41
C ALA A 744 7.26 42.82 -31.85
N LEU A 745 6.20 42.29 -32.47
CA LEU A 745 4.83 42.45 -31.98
C LEU A 745 4.61 41.79 -30.61
N LEU A 746 5.24 40.64 -30.34
CA LEU A 746 5.18 40.00 -29.03
C LEU A 746 5.83 40.88 -27.95
N ALA A 747 6.98 41.51 -28.25
CA ALA A 747 7.66 42.41 -27.32
C ALA A 747 6.78 43.63 -26.98
N GLN A 748 6.14 44.24 -27.99
CA GLN A 748 5.18 45.34 -27.78
C GLN A 748 3.96 44.89 -26.95
N ALA A 749 3.42 43.69 -27.24
CA ALA A 749 2.33 43.13 -26.44
C ALA A 749 2.76 42.83 -25.00
N ASP A 750 4.01 42.42 -24.76
CA ASP A 750 4.55 42.19 -23.42
C ASP A 750 4.74 43.50 -22.63
N ALA A 751 5.11 44.61 -23.29
CA ALA A 751 5.13 45.94 -22.68
C ALA A 751 3.74 46.36 -22.19
N VAL A 752 2.72 46.27 -23.05
CA VAL A 752 1.32 46.56 -22.68
C VAL A 752 0.84 45.64 -21.53
N ARG A 753 1.25 44.36 -21.51
CA ARG A 753 0.95 43.46 -20.38
C ARG A 753 1.62 43.92 -19.09
N ALA A 754 2.86 44.39 -19.14
CA ALA A 754 3.58 44.86 -17.96
C ALA A 754 2.86 46.07 -17.34
N GLU A 755 2.43 47.02 -18.16
CA GLU A 755 1.66 48.20 -17.75
C GLU A 755 0.28 47.83 -17.19
N LEU A 756 -0.48 46.95 -17.88
CA LEU A 756 -1.75 46.42 -17.39
C LEU A 756 -1.61 45.74 -16.02
N ARG A 757 -0.50 45.03 -15.81
CA ARG A 757 -0.23 44.37 -14.52
C ARG A 757 0.15 45.39 -13.46
N ALA A 758 0.94 46.41 -13.81
CA ALA A 758 1.31 47.50 -12.91
C ALA A 758 0.06 48.21 -12.35
N GLY A 759 -0.96 48.43 -13.20
CA GLY A 759 -2.21 49.11 -12.82
C GLY A 759 -3.22 48.31 -12.00
N VAL A 760 -2.98 47.02 -11.68
CA VAL A 760 -3.91 46.19 -10.89
C VAL A 760 -3.33 45.74 -9.55
N SER A 761 -4.21 45.48 -8.58
CA SER A 761 -3.82 45.02 -7.23
C SER A 761 -3.06 43.69 -7.25
N ARG A 762 -2.21 43.48 -6.23
CA ARG A 762 -1.41 42.24 -6.06
C ARG A 762 -2.27 40.97 -6.15
N TRP A 763 -3.50 41.03 -5.62
CA TRP A 763 -4.46 39.92 -5.65
C TRP A 763 -4.97 39.61 -7.07
N ARG A 764 -5.23 40.64 -7.90
CA ARG A 764 -5.63 40.43 -9.30
C ARG A 764 -4.49 39.88 -10.15
N ARG A 765 -3.25 40.31 -9.89
CA ARG A 765 -2.04 39.75 -10.53
C ARG A 765 -1.92 38.26 -10.24
N PHE A 766 -1.98 37.89 -8.97
CA PHE A 766 -1.93 36.49 -8.54
C PHE A 766 -3.05 35.64 -9.15
N ARG A 767 -4.29 36.15 -9.16
CA ARG A 767 -5.44 35.47 -9.78
C ARG A 767 -5.27 35.27 -11.29
N SER A 768 -4.69 36.26 -11.99
CA SER A 768 -4.34 36.14 -13.41
C SER A 768 -3.26 35.08 -13.64
N ASP A 769 -2.22 35.04 -12.80
CA ASP A 769 -1.13 34.07 -12.90
C ASP A 769 -1.61 32.63 -12.79
N VAL A 770 -2.46 32.33 -11.81
CA VAL A 770 -3.00 30.98 -11.58
C VAL A 770 -4.18 30.63 -12.51
N SER A 771 -4.66 31.58 -13.32
CA SER A 771 -5.77 31.35 -14.26
C SER A 771 -5.37 30.38 -15.38
N LEU A 772 -6.09 29.26 -15.50
CA LEU A 772 -5.89 28.28 -16.59
C LEU A 772 -6.70 28.61 -17.85
N ARG A 773 -7.45 29.71 -17.85
CA ARG A 773 -8.31 30.13 -18.98
C ARG A 773 -7.59 30.16 -20.34
N PRO A 774 -6.32 30.60 -20.44
CA PRO A 774 -5.59 30.61 -21.73
C PRO A 774 -5.40 29.21 -22.35
N PHE A 775 -5.46 28.14 -21.56
CA PHE A 775 -5.35 26.76 -22.05
C PHE A 775 -6.69 26.16 -22.48
N VAL A 776 -7.80 26.75 -22.06
CA VAL A 776 -9.16 26.23 -22.26
C VAL A 776 -9.88 26.90 -23.43
N ASP A 777 -9.52 28.15 -23.77
CA ASP A 777 -10.15 28.91 -24.87
C ASP A 777 -9.62 28.43 -26.25
N ARG A 778 -10.01 27.20 -26.65
CA ARG A 778 -9.83 26.68 -28.01
C ARG A 778 -10.94 27.19 -28.92
N ARG A 779 -10.87 28.47 -29.32
CA ARG A 779 -11.44 28.87 -30.60
C ARG A 779 -10.35 28.63 -31.64
N THR A 780 -10.57 27.69 -32.55
CA THR A 780 -9.69 27.44 -33.71
C THR A 780 -9.49 28.76 -34.47
N PRO A 781 -8.32 28.98 -35.12
CA PRO A 781 -8.24 30.03 -36.11
C PRO A 781 -9.28 29.72 -37.17
N TRP A 782 -10.12 30.69 -37.49
CA TRP A 782 -11.04 30.59 -38.62
C TRP A 782 -10.18 30.44 -39.88
N SER A 783 -10.05 29.23 -40.41
CA SER A 783 -9.60 29.07 -41.78
C SER A 783 -10.76 29.53 -42.64
N TRP A 784 -10.63 30.70 -43.26
CA TRP A 784 -11.55 31.11 -44.30
C TRP A 784 -11.59 29.99 -45.37
N PRO A 785 -12.77 29.59 -45.87
CA PRO A 785 -12.84 28.88 -47.14
C PRO A 785 -12.10 29.75 -48.16
N ARG A 786 -11.16 29.17 -48.90
CA ARG A 786 -10.58 29.87 -50.05
C ARG A 786 -11.76 30.27 -50.94
N LEU A 787 -12.01 31.57 -51.07
CA LEU A 787 -12.94 32.05 -52.09
C LEU A 787 -12.39 31.56 -53.44
N PRO A 788 -13.24 31.01 -54.33
CA PRO A 788 -12.80 30.61 -55.65
C PRO A 788 -12.20 31.82 -56.37
N LYS A 789 -11.04 31.62 -57.01
CA LYS A 789 -10.42 32.64 -57.86
C LYS A 789 -11.47 33.09 -58.89
N PRO A 790 -11.69 34.40 -59.10
CA PRO A 790 -12.56 34.84 -60.18
C PRO A 790 -11.95 34.39 -61.51
N THR A 791 -12.65 33.52 -62.22
CA THR A 791 -12.37 33.19 -63.61
C THR A 791 -12.73 34.42 -64.44
N LEU A 792 -11.71 35.15 -64.92
CA LEU A 792 -11.88 36.14 -65.97
C LEU A 792 -12.22 35.40 -67.27
N THR A 793 -13.51 35.25 -67.55
CA THR A 793 -14.01 34.83 -68.85
C THR A 793 -13.75 35.97 -69.85
N ARG A 794 -12.81 35.75 -70.78
CA ARG A 794 -12.67 36.58 -71.98
C ARG A 794 -13.97 36.50 -72.82
N PRO A 795 -14.53 37.63 -73.29
CA PRO A 795 -15.69 37.60 -74.18
C PRO A 795 -15.31 37.01 -75.55
N LYS A 796 -16.19 36.15 -76.07
CA LYS A 796 -16.13 35.59 -77.43
C LYS A 796 -16.15 36.73 -78.45
N LYS A 797 -15.22 36.70 -79.42
CA LYS A 797 -15.31 37.45 -80.66
C LYS A 797 -16.58 37.03 -81.39
N ALA A 798 -17.47 37.99 -81.65
CA ALA A 798 -18.53 37.84 -82.64
C ALA A 798 -17.90 37.88 -84.03
N VAL A 799 -18.28 36.92 -84.86
CA VAL A 799 -18.02 36.88 -86.30
C VAL A 799 -19.06 37.77 -86.98
N THR A 800 -18.61 38.68 -87.84
CA THR A 800 -19.44 39.27 -88.90
C THR A 800 -18.82 38.94 -90.25
N ALA A 801 -19.71 38.58 -91.17
CA ALA A 801 -19.46 38.07 -92.49
C ALA A 801 -18.71 39.04 -93.41
N SER A 802 -17.94 38.44 -94.32
CA SER A 802 -17.96 38.72 -95.75
C SER A 802 -18.02 37.37 -96.46
#